data_AF-A0A0C3R285-F1
#
_entry.id   AF-A0A0C3R285-F1
#
_cell.length_a   1.000
_cell.length_b   1.000
_cell.length_c   1.000
_cell.angle_alpha   90.00
_cell.angle_beta   90.00
_cell.angle_gamma   90.00
#
_symmetry.space_group_name_H-M   'P 1'
#
loop_
_entity.id
_entity.type
_entity.pdbx_description
1 polymer ?
#
loop_
_entity_poly.entity_id
_entity_poly.type
_entity_poly.pdbx_seq_one_letter_code
_entity_poly.pdbx_strand_id
1 'polypeptide(L)'
;FKQEGQVTLIFHPLETGQEIKLKLRYSGEIDESVAYLDIPDKLFYKPKDNPFLPFVLGKRTAIVEKDFIFLTPEVMWYPSAVPPVNPMAPFCSGKDFTRFKLTVENPGELIFLSQGKEEKNKKQVSFHNEEPLTGISLCAGKFRKKNINMGKFNAEFYHFEKQPFFSNDLKIVTTNSIIEEYRDILHFNNLPDNPPFKLMLVETPLSITSFFRPWKKSSDFAQPEIFFWPERGATFNVNFKGLKNVHEKKGDPSMSDQRIQDHLRNYLIFQINREKIFHEDEKKNTNSWEKNKYNICPVLFRDTCFIQSEEFPIMDIMIKNILEEEAHFSFFTGRISPSPETIFALNYLDKHSLEEALQDKKLSEDILLEIIHYKKRDLLHYLSSCCRRDSIINLFREFLSNPYQIVSFEEIINTFKERFNTDIHSFIRSWYREKGLPTIIVQETQRGKIEGDRLNRYAAHIKLYNPTDINAIIRISFEDIRYWGPSSPSIRYHLIPAHSCKLIKMTNDNRYQIILYTGISHNIPNQLQLPPIPFSTKDTTNGIFDCEHNKSIISNKELTVDNEDEGFSLIEPTHERINSLFQNKSTRYNDRAYNANKWTKLYSFIYYGDVVKSVFYKIGGKGNYKARWETTITEPGEYEIFVYLPRVENLQNNLYSYGNGAKQHYLIEYKKETHEVILDLSKPYSFNEWFSLGTFTLGSGKTSVTLNDKGGPKQFIVADVIKWIKRK
;
A
#
# COMPACT_ATOMS: atom_id res chain seq x y z
N PHE A 1 25.44 -37.77 -2.76
CA PHE A 1 24.67 -36.61 -2.28
C PHE A 1 25.14 -36.28 -0.87
N LYS A 2 24.87 -35.07 -0.38
CA LYS A 2 25.13 -34.64 1.00
C LYS A 2 23.86 -33.97 1.53
N GLN A 3 23.50 -34.24 2.77
CA GLN A 3 22.39 -33.54 3.41
C GLN A 3 22.94 -32.43 4.31
N GLU A 4 22.38 -31.24 4.20
CA GLU A 4 22.71 -30.07 5.02
C GLU A 4 21.40 -29.48 5.56
N GLY A 5 21.04 -29.87 6.80
CA GLY A 5 19.74 -29.55 7.37
C GLY A 5 18.59 -30.12 6.52
N GLN A 6 17.70 -29.24 6.06
CA GLN A 6 16.56 -29.61 5.20
C GLN A 6 16.91 -29.66 3.70
N VAL A 7 18.17 -29.40 3.32
CA VAL A 7 18.61 -29.38 1.92
C VAL A 7 19.35 -30.67 1.59
N THR A 8 19.02 -31.28 0.45
CA THR A 8 19.76 -32.42 -0.11
C THR A 8 20.55 -31.99 -1.34
N LEU A 9 21.87 -31.94 -1.22
CA LEU A 9 22.79 -31.59 -2.30
C LEU A 9 23.12 -32.83 -3.14
N ILE A 10 22.78 -32.78 -4.43
CA ILE A 10 23.06 -33.84 -5.40
C ILE A 10 24.18 -33.36 -6.32
N PHE A 11 25.37 -33.95 -6.19
CA PHE A 11 26.52 -33.63 -7.03
C PHE A 11 26.43 -34.41 -8.35
N HIS A 12 25.91 -33.75 -9.38
CA HIS A 12 25.85 -34.28 -10.74
C HIS A 12 26.09 -33.13 -11.73
N PRO A 13 27.12 -33.20 -12.60
CA PRO A 13 27.34 -32.18 -13.61
C PRO A 13 26.18 -32.19 -14.63
N LEU A 14 25.70 -31.02 -15.01
CA LEU A 14 24.62 -30.84 -15.99
C LEU A 14 25.03 -29.76 -17.00
N GLU A 15 24.87 -30.06 -18.28
CA GLU A 15 24.97 -29.08 -19.36
C GLU A 15 23.67 -28.28 -19.49
N THR A 16 23.74 -27.06 -20.03
CA THR A 16 22.56 -26.22 -20.28
C THR A 16 21.57 -26.96 -21.18
N GLY A 17 20.33 -27.13 -20.70
CA GLY A 17 19.27 -27.85 -21.43
C GLY A 17 19.32 -29.37 -21.31
N GLN A 18 20.30 -29.93 -20.57
CA GLN A 18 20.35 -31.37 -20.33
C GLN A 18 19.23 -31.82 -19.38
N GLU A 19 18.46 -32.82 -19.82
CA GLU A 19 17.47 -33.49 -18.98
C GLU A 19 18.07 -34.71 -18.30
N ILE A 20 17.75 -34.91 -17.02
CA ILE A 20 18.12 -36.11 -16.25
C ILE A 20 16.92 -36.68 -15.51
N LYS A 21 17.00 -37.97 -15.21
CA LYS A 21 16.01 -38.66 -14.38
C LYS A 21 16.58 -38.98 -13.01
N LEU A 22 16.07 -38.32 -11.99
CA LEU A 22 16.41 -38.59 -10.60
C LEU A 22 15.35 -39.47 -9.94
N LYS A 23 15.79 -40.52 -9.24
CA LYS A 23 14.91 -41.38 -8.44
C LYS A 23 15.33 -41.30 -6.98
N LEU A 24 14.51 -40.65 -6.17
CA LEU A 24 14.72 -40.53 -4.73
C LEU A 24 13.78 -41.48 -3.99
N ARG A 25 14.31 -42.16 -2.98
CA ARG A 25 13.54 -42.93 -2.00
C ARG A 25 13.81 -42.31 -0.63
N TYR A 26 12.76 -41.88 0.04
CA TYR A 26 12.84 -41.22 1.34
C TYR A 26 11.71 -41.73 2.25
N SER A 27 11.90 -41.54 3.56
CA SER A 27 10.94 -41.86 4.61
C SER A 27 11.23 -40.96 5.81
N GLY A 28 10.20 -40.59 6.55
CA GLY A 28 10.36 -39.76 7.75
C GLY A 28 9.00 -39.47 8.39
N GLU A 29 9.05 -38.74 9.50
CA GLU A 29 7.87 -38.18 10.15
C GLU A 29 7.73 -36.70 9.77
N ILE A 30 6.51 -36.18 9.82
CA ILE A 30 6.25 -34.77 9.54
C ILE A 30 6.55 -33.95 10.80
N ASP A 31 7.50 -33.03 10.68
CA ASP A 31 7.83 -32.06 11.72
C ASP A 31 7.14 -30.73 11.40
N GLU A 32 6.11 -30.38 12.17
CA GLU A 32 5.35 -29.14 12.00
C GLU A 32 6.19 -27.87 12.24
N SER A 33 7.35 -27.97 12.90
CA SER A 33 8.23 -26.83 13.18
C SER A 33 8.95 -26.28 11.95
N VAL A 34 8.97 -27.01 10.83
CA VAL A 34 9.55 -26.54 9.56
C VAL A 34 8.61 -25.60 8.80
N ALA A 35 7.34 -25.55 9.19
CA ALA A 35 6.32 -24.75 8.53
C ALA A 35 6.37 -23.28 8.98
N TYR A 36 6.13 -22.36 8.06
CA TYR A 36 5.94 -20.93 8.34
C TYR A 36 7.12 -20.23 9.02
N LEU A 37 8.35 -20.58 8.63
CA LEU A 37 9.60 -19.99 9.16
C LEU A 37 9.73 -18.48 8.92
N ASP A 38 8.91 -17.94 8.03
CA ASP A 38 8.75 -16.51 7.71
C ASP A 38 7.83 -15.76 8.69
N ILE A 39 7.02 -16.46 9.48
CA ILE A 39 6.03 -15.86 10.38
C ILE A 39 6.67 -15.58 11.75
N PRO A 40 6.55 -14.35 12.30
CA PRO A 40 7.12 -14.03 13.61
C PRO A 40 6.54 -14.89 14.74
N ASP A 41 7.39 -15.35 15.66
CA ASP A 41 7.02 -16.16 16.83
C ASP A 41 5.80 -15.62 17.60
N LYS A 42 5.73 -14.29 17.78
CA LYS A 42 4.62 -13.65 18.50
C LYS A 42 3.26 -13.87 17.82
N LEU A 43 3.24 -13.97 16.49
CA LEU A 43 2.04 -14.31 15.70
C LEU A 43 1.84 -15.83 15.67
N PHE A 44 2.90 -16.59 15.43
CA PHE A 44 2.84 -18.04 15.34
C PHE A 44 2.33 -18.68 16.64
N TYR A 45 2.90 -18.34 17.80
CA TYR A 45 2.53 -18.88 19.10
C TYR A 45 1.37 -18.16 19.80
N LYS A 46 0.68 -17.25 19.11
CA LYS A 46 -0.52 -16.59 19.66
C LYS A 46 -1.56 -17.67 20.02
N PRO A 47 -2.07 -17.75 21.27
CA PRO A 47 -2.95 -18.84 21.70
C PRO A 47 -4.28 -18.93 20.95
N LYS A 48 -4.71 -17.85 20.30
CA LYS A 48 -6.00 -17.75 19.64
C LYS A 48 -5.88 -16.92 18.37
N ASP A 49 -6.12 -17.55 17.23
CA ASP A 49 -6.13 -16.86 15.94
C ASP A 49 -7.44 -16.12 15.70
N ASN A 50 -8.57 -16.76 16.01
CA ASN A 50 -9.89 -16.16 15.88
C ASN A 50 -10.43 -15.78 17.27
N PRO A 51 -10.52 -14.48 17.63
CA PRO A 51 -10.98 -14.06 18.95
C PRO A 51 -12.44 -14.45 19.25
N PHE A 52 -13.23 -14.80 18.24
CA PHE A 52 -14.65 -15.15 18.35
C PHE A 52 -14.91 -16.63 18.71
N LEU A 53 -13.94 -17.53 18.53
CA LEU A 53 -14.11 -18.92 18.96
C LEU A 53 -14.15 -19.01 20.50
N PRO A 54 -15.08 -19.72 21.14
CA PRO A 54 -15.15 -19.71 22.60
C PRO A 54 -14.03 -20.52 23.30
N PHE A 55 -13.23 -21.28 22.54
CA PHE A 55 -12.21 -22.19 23.04
C PHE A 55 -10.86 -22.04 22.33
N VAL A 56 -9.79 -22.55 22.95
CA VAL A 56 -8.44 -22.65 22.38
C VAL A 56 -8.24 -24.09 21.91
N LEU A 57 -8.05 -24.31 20.60
CA LEU A 57 -7.93 -25.64 20.00
C LEU A 57 -6.47 -26.09 19.78
N GLY A 58 -5.50 -25.23 20.08
CA GLY A 58 -4.13 -25.39 19.58
C GLY A 58 -4.03 -25.08 18.09
N LYS A 59 -2.80 -25.14 17.55
CA LYS A 59 -2.50 -24.91 16.14
C LYS A 59 -1.83 -26.14 15.57
N ARG A 60 -2.33 -26.61 14.42
CA ARG A 60 -1.72 -27.66 13.62
C ARG A 60 -1.45 -27.12 12.22
N THR A 61 -0.25 -27.30 11.70
CA THR A 61 0.14 -26.96 10.32
C THR A 61 0.12 -28.20 9.41
N ALA A 62 0.18 -29.39 10.01
CA ALA A 62 -0.01 -30.68 9.38
C ALA A 62 -0.73 -31.67 10.31
N ILE A 63 -1.39 -32.67 9.75
CA ILE A 63 -1.95 -33.80 10.51
C ILE A 63 -1.64 -35.08 9.74
N VAL A 64 -1.07 -36.08 10.41
CA VAL A 64 -0.90 -37.43 9.86
C VAL A 64 -1.38 -38.41 10.92
N GLU A 65 -2.68 -38.66 10.94
CA GLU A 65 -3.34 -39.53 11.90
C GLU A 65 -4.12 -40.64 11.18
N LYS A 66 -4.51 -41.67 11.93
CA LYS A 66 -5.19 -42.86 11.37
C LYS A 66 -6.46 -42.52 10.57
N ASP A 67 -7.21 -41.54 11.04
CA ASP A 67 -8.53 -41.19 10.49
C ASP A 67 -8.51 -39.88 9.66
N PHE A 68 -7.40 -39.14 9.66
CA PHE A 68 -7.30 -37.86 8.96
C PHE A 68 -5.85 -37.52 8.58
N ILE A 69 -5.66 -37.06 7.35
CA ILE A 69 -4.38 -36.58 6.84
C ILE A 69 -4.58 -35.18 6.27
N PHE A 70 -3.67 -34.26 6.58
CA PHE A 70 -3.58 -32.94 5.98
C PHE A 70 -2.11 -32.56 5.81
N LEU A 71 -1.69 -32.46 4.56
CA LEU A 71 -0.34 -32.09 4.15
C LEU A 71 -0.44 -31.04 3.04
N THR A 72 0.27 -29.95 3.20
CA THR A 72 0.47 -28.93 2.16
C THR A 72 1.95 -28.87 1.80
N PRO A 73 2.36 -28.25 0.67
CA PRO A 73 3.77 -28.07 0.35
C PRO A 73 4.57 -27.39 1.47
N GLU A 74 3.91 -26.62 2.34
CA GLU A 74 4.52 -25.87 3.45
C GLU A 74 5.30 -26.76 4.42
N VAL A 75 4.86 -28.00 4.65
CA VAL A 75 5.53 -28.92 5.59
C VAL A 75 6.58 -29.81 4.92
N MET A 76 6.96 -29.49 3.68
CA MET A 76 8.04 -30.15 2.93
C MET A 76 7.92 -31.69 2.89
N TRP A 77 6.69 -32.22 2.81
CA TRP A 77 6.42 -33.67 2.87
C TRP A 77 6.93 -34.46 1.65
N TYR A 78 7.38 -33.77 0.60
CA TYR A 78 8.09 -34.33 -0.54
C TYR A 78 9.26 -33.42 -0.95
N PRO A 79 10.32 -33.98 -1.58
CA PRO A 79 11.44 -33.18 -2.09
C PRO A 79 10.99 -32.21 -3.18
N SER A 80 11.40 -30.95 -3.07
CA SER A 80 11.20 -29.91 -4.07
C SER A 80 12.54 -29.23 -4.41
N ALA A 81 12.68 -28.71 -5.63
CA ALA A 81 13.84 -27.93 -6.04
C ALA A 81 13.80 -26.50 -5.47
N VAL A 82 12.59 -25.96 -5.28
CA VAL A 82 12.35 -24.63 -4.74
C VAL A 82 11.63 -24.74 -3.39
N PRO A 83 12.14 -24.13 -2.31
CA PRO A 83 11.46 -24.16 -1.01
C PRO A 83 10.15 -23.34 -1.05
N PRO A 84 9.15 -23.64 -0.19
CA PRO A 84 7.87 -22.92 -0.15
C PRO A 84 8.00 -21.41 0.10
N VAL A 85 9.06 -20.99 0.81
CA VAL A 85 9.37 -19.60 1.12
C VAL A 85 10.86 -19.44 1.39
N ASN A 86 11.41 -18.28 1.03
CA ASN A 86 12.70 -17.82 1.57
C ASN A 86 12.44 -17.08 2.91
N PRO A 87 12.75 -17.68 4.08
CA PRO A 87 12.46 -17.06 5.37
C PRO A 87 13.30 -15.81 5.67
N MET A 88 14.39 -15.58 4.92
CA MET A 88 15.21 -14.38 5.06
C MET A 88 14.67 -13.19 4.26
N ALA A 89 14.03 -13.47 3.12
CA ALA A 89 13.45 -12.45 2.25
C ALA A 89 12.19 -13.02 1.56
N PRO A 90 11.03 -13.07 2.26
CA PRO A 90 9.85 -13.77 1.75
C PRO A 90 9.29 -13.23 0.43
N PHE A 91 9.43 -11.92 0.19
CA PHE A 91 9.08 -11.26 -1.08
C PHE A 91 10.01 -11.64 -2.26
N CYS A 92 11.12 -12.31 -1.98
CA CYS A 92 12.08 -12.81 -2.97
C CYS A 92 12.03 -14.34 -3.10
N SER A 93 10.92 -14.98 -2.68
CA SER A 93 10.75 -16.43 -2.80
C SER A 93 10.58 -16.82 -4.26
N GLY A 94 11.34 -17.83 -4.70
CA GLY A 94 11.18 -18.42 -6.03
C GLY A 94 9.92 -19.27 -6.16
N LYS A 95 9.60 -19.64 -7.40
CA LYS A 95 8.57 -20.65 -7.73
C LYS A 95 9.05 -21.52 -8.88
N ASP A 96 8.62 -22.77 -8.87
CA ASP A 96 8.73 -23.69 -10.00
C ASP A 96 7.35 -24.21 -10.43
N PHE A 97 7.26 -24.77 -11.63
CA PHE A 97 6.06 -25.37 -12.18
C PHE A 97 6.35 -26.81 -12.57
N THR A 98 5.76 -27.75 -11.83
CA THR A 98 6.02 -29.19 -11.96
C THR A 98 4.74 -29.95 -12.28
N ARG A 99 4.82 -30.90 -13.22
CA ARG A 99 3.73 -31.87 -13.45
C ARG A 99 3.83 -33.00 -12.44
N PHE A 100 2.79 -33.15 -11.63
CA PHE A 100 2.76 -34.15 -10.57
C PHE A 100 1.98 -35.41 -10.99
N LYS A 101 2.47 -36.55 -10.48
CA LYS A 101 1.73 -37.80 -10.40
C LYS A 101 1.86 -38.37 -9.00
N LEU A 102 0.80 -38.26 -8.22
CA LEU A 102 0.74 -38.84 -6.88
C LEU A 102 0.12 -40.24 -6.95
N THR A 103 0.66 -41.20 -6.22
CA THR A 103 0.06 -42.53 -6.05
C THR A 103 0.11 -42.92 -4.59
N VAL A 104 -1.06 -43.22 -4.04
CA VAL A 104 -1.24 -43.70 -2.68
C VAL A 104 -1.62 -45.18 -2.75
N GLU A 105 -0.77 -46.02 -2.18
CA GLU A 105 -0.99 -47.47 -2.09
C GLU A 105 -1.83 -47.80 -0.85
N ASN A 106 -2.68 -48.83 -0.97
CA ASN A 106 -3.51 -49.35 0.13
C ASN A 106 -4.34 -48.28 0.85
N PRO A 107 -5.20 -47.52 0.14
CA PRO A 107 -5.93 -46.37 0.69
C PRO A 107 -6.92 -46.73 1.82
N GLY A 108 -7.25 -48.01 2.00
CA GLY A 108 -8.25 -48.44 2.99
C GLY A 108 -9.62 -47.79 2.73
N GLU A 109 -10.26 -47.31 3.79
CA GLU A 109 -11.59 -46.69 3.75
C GLU A 109 -11.58 -45.17 3.60
N LEU A 110 -10.41 -44.52 3.71
CA LEU A 110 -10.33 -43.06 3.62
C LEU A 110 -10.54 -42.58 2.19
N ILE A 111 -11.15 -41.40 2.06
CA ILE A 111 -11.20 -40.67 0.80
C ILE A 111 -9.96 -39.79 0.75
N PHE A 112 -9.06 -40.07 -0.19
CA PHE A 112 -7.90 -39.25 -0.49
C PHE A 112 -8.28 -38.17 -1.50
N LEU A 113 -7.78 -36.97 -1.27
CA LEU A 113 -8.00 -35.78 -2.08
C LEU A 113 -6.65 -35.12 -2.34
N SER A 114 -6.36 -34.88 -3.62
CA SER A 114 -5.17 -34.19 -4.11
C SER A 114 -5.51 -33.55 -5.44
N GLN A 115 -4.66 -32.65 -5.92
CA GLN A 115 -4.78 -32.03 -7.23
C GLN A 115 -4.64 -33.07 -8.35
N GLY A 116 -5.30 -32.80 -9.47
CA GLY A 116 -5.27 -33.60 -10.68
C GLY A 116 -6.48 -34.53 -10.84
N LYS A 117 -6.52 -35.20 -11.99
CA LYS A 117 -7.52 -36.20 -12.31
C LYS A 117 -7.32 -37.45 -11.44
N GLU A 118 -8.37 -37.85 -10.73
CA GLU A 118 -8.37 -39.05 -9.88
C GLU A 118 -8.56 -40.31 -10.72
N GLU A 119 -7.74 -41.32 -10.45
CA GLU A 119 -7.90 -42.70 -10.90
C GLU A 119 -7.82 -43.64 -9.70
N LYS A 120 -8.88 -44.39 -9.43
CA LYS A 120 -8.99 -45.26 -8.25
C LYS A 120 -9.26 -46.70 -8.64
N ASN A 121 -8.53 -47.62 -8.00
CA ASN A 121 -8.85 -49.04 -7.99
C ASN A 121 -8.76 -49.61 -6.55
N LYS A 122 -8.93 -50.91 -6.37
CA LYS A 122 -8.92 -51.54 -5.03
C LYS A 122 -7.57 -51.45 -4.30
N LYS A 123 -6.45 -51.28 -5.01
CA LYS A 123 -5.09 -51.30 -4.46
C LYS A 123 -4.47 -49.92 -4.32
N GLN A 124 -4.87 -48.96 -5.15
CA GLN A 124 -4.26 -47.64 -5.19
C GLN A 124 -5.27 -46.56 -5.58
N VAL A 125 -4.98 -45.34 -5.13
CA VAL A 125 -5.54 -44.10 -5.67
C VAL A 125 -4.40 -43.30 -6.27
N SER A 126 -4.56 -42.81 -7.49
CA SER A 126 -3.59 -41.94 -8.14
C SER A 126 -4.24 -40.64 -8.61
N PHE A 127 -3.44 -39.58 -8.59
CA PHE A 127 -3.83 -38.26 -9.07
C PHE A 127 -2.82 -37.78 -10.09
N HIS A 128 -3.29 -37.34 -11.25
CA HIS A 128 -2.45 -36.89 -12.34
C HIS A 128 -2.83 -35.49 -12.81
N ASN A 129 -1.85 -34.59 -12.82
CA ASN A 129 -2.02 -33.22 -13.30
C ASN A 129 -1.54 -33.12 -14.75
N GLU A 130 -2.42 -32.64 -15.62
CA GLU A 130 -2.07 -32.29 -17.00
C GLU A 130 -1.28 -30.98 -17.02
N GLU A 131 -1.77 -29.98 -16.29
CA GLU A 131 -1.10 -28.68 -16.14
C GLU A 131 -0.01 -28.71 -15.04
N PRO A 132 1.14 -28.03 -15.25
CA PRO A 132 2.14 -27.84 -14.20
C PRO A 132 1.61 -27.05 -13.02
N LEU A 133 1.96 -27.46 -11.80
CA LEU A 133 1.58 -26.79 -10.55
C LEU A 133 2.81 -26.35 -9.75
N THR A 134 2.61 -25.38 -8.86
CA THR A 134 3.64 -24.93 -7.90
C THR A 134 3.82 -25.87 -6.71
N GLY A 135 2.95 -26.86 -6.57
CA GLY A 135 3.00 -27.86 -5.53
C GLY A 135 1.68 -28.59 -5.38
N ILE A 136 1.71 -29.71 -4.65
CA ILE A 136 0.53 -30.53 -4.33
C ILE A 136 0.30 -30.68 -2.83
N SER A 137 -0.97 -30.84 -2.49
CA SER A 137 -1.46 -31.06 -1.13
C SER A 137 -2.17 -32.41 -1.05
N LEU A 138 -2.07 -33.07 0.09
CA LEU A 138 -2.75 -34.33 0.36
C LEU A 138 -3.69 -34.15 1.55
N CYS A 139 -4.98 -34.34 1.32
CA CYS A 139 -5.98 -34.41 2.37
C CYS A 139 -6.66 -35.77 2.34
N ALA A 140 -6.81 -36.44 3.47
CA ALA A 140 -7.55 -37.69 3.55
C ALA A 140 -8.46 -37.72 4.77
N GLY A 141 -9.64 -38.30 4.63
CA GLY A 141 -10.60 -38.36 5.72
C GLY A 141 -11.90 -39.07 5.34
N LYS A 142 -12.82 -39.12 6.30
CA LYS A 142 -14.19 -39.62 6.09
C LYS A 142 -15.08 -38.46 5.62
N PHE A 143 -15.14 -38.28 4.31
CA PHE A 143 -15.88 -37.20 3.66
C PHE A 143 -17.15 -37.67 2.95
N ARG A 144 -18.08 -36.75 2.75
CA ARG A 144 -19.14 -36.84 1.76
C ARG A 144 -18.89 -35.81 0.66
N LYS A 145 -19.13 -36.20 -0.59
CA LYS A 145 -18.90 -35.39 -1.80
C LYS A 145 -20.21 -34.82 -2.32
N LYS A 146 -20.21 -33.54 -2.70
CA LYS A 146 -21.28 -32.89 -3.46
C LYS A 146 -20.70 -32.19 -4.68
N ASN A 147 -21.27 -32.43 -5.86
CA ASN A 147 -20.83 -31.80 -7.11
C ASN A 147 -21.61 -30.52 -7.40
N ILE A 148 -20.90 -29.52 -7.91
CA ILE A 148 -21.39 -28.21 -8.32
C ILE A 148 -20.93 -27.99 -9.77
N ASN A 149 -21.84 -28.08 -10.73
CA ASN A 149 -21.54 -27.73 -12.12
C ASN A 149 -21.41 -26.20 -12.22
N MET A 150 -20.31 -25.66 -12.75
CA MET A 150 -20.07 -24.21 -12.91
C MET A 150 -19.99 -23.78 -14.39
N GLY A 151 -20.60 -24.55 -15.30
CA GLY A 151 -20.52 -24.33 -16.74
C GLY A 151 -19.30 -25.03 -17.33
N LYS A 152 -18.24 -24.28 -17.66
CA LYS A 152 -17.03 -24.82 -18.29
C LYS A 152 -16.14 -25.65 -17.33
N PHE A 153 -16.39 -25.62 -16.02
CA PHE A 153 -15.64 -26.38 -15.02
C PHE A 153 -16.56 -26.89 -13.90
N ASN A 154 -16.07 -27.85 -13.11
CA ASN A 154 -16.79 -28.46 -11.99
C ASN A 154 -16.12 -28.10 -10.65
N ALA A 155 -16.93 -27.70 -9.68
CA ALA A 155 -16.52 -27.60 -8.28
C ALA A 155 -17.03 -28.81 -7.48
N GLU A 156 -16.24 -29.26 -6.52
CA GLU A 156 -16.55 -30.38 -5.63
C GLU A 156 -16.46 -29.93 -4.18
N PHE A 157 -17.49 -30.22 -3.39
CA PHE A 157 -17.49 -29.92 -1.96
C PHE A 157 -17.35 -31.20 -1.15
N TYR A 158 -16.33 -31.26 -0.30
CA TYR A 158 -16.03 -32.37 0.60
C TYR A 158 -16.23 -31.94 2.05
N HIS A 159 -17.17 -32.59 2.73
CA HIS A 159 -17.51 -32.28 4.13
C HIS A 159 -17.48 -33.51 5.01
N PHE A 160 -17.28 -33.33 6.32
CA PHE A 160 -17.16 -34.45 7.25
C PHE A 160 -18.44 -35.31 7.29
N GLU A 161 -18.28 -36.64 7.23
CA GLU A 161 -19.38 -37.60 7.11
C GLU A 161 -20.33 -37.60 8.32
N LYS A 162 -19.75 -37.49 9.53
CA LYS A 162 -20.49 -37.54 10.81
C LYS A 162 -21.21 -36.23 11.15
N GLN A 163 -20.98 -35.18 10.36
CA GLN A 163 -21.60 -33.88 10.58
C GLN A 163 -22.71 -33.70 9.53
N PRO A 164 -23.94 -33.32 9.92
CA PRO A 164 -24.91 -32.86 8.94
C PRO A 164 -24.26 -31.72 8.16
N PHE A 165 -24.36 -31.75 6.83
CA PHE A 165 -23.89 -30.66 5.96
C PHE A 165 -24.31 -29.34 6.61
N PHE A 166 -23.41 -28.34 6.61
CA PHE A 166 -23.49 -27.06 7.33
C PHE A 166 -24.75 -26.20 6.99
N SER A 167 -25.68 -26.79 6.25
CA SER A 167 -26.85 -26.24 5.61
C SER A 167 -28.12 -26.16 6.43
N ASN A 168 -28.23 -26.56 7.71
CA ASN A 168 -29.50 -26.24 8.37
C ASN A 168 -29.74 -24.72 8.43
N ASP A 169 -28.68 -23.91 8.45
CA ASP A 169 -28.75 -22.44 8.33
C ASP A 169 -28.30 -21.90 6.94
N LEU A 170 -27.64 -22.72 6.10
CA LEU A 170 -27.17 -22.38 4.74
C LEU A 170 -27.81 -23.25 3.63
N LYS A 171 -28.98 -23.87 3.86
CA LYS A 171 -29.78 -24.69 2.91
C LYS A 171 -30.25 -23.96 1.64
N ILE A 172 -29.76 -22.75 1.51
CA ILE A 172 -30.24 -21.60 0.80
C ILE A 172 -29.30 -21.27 -0.37
N VAL A 173 -28.02 -21.69 -0.30
CA VAL A 173 -27.07 -21.47 -1.40
C VAL A 173 -27.33 -22.53 -2.49
N THR A 174 -28.04 -22.14 -3.54
CA THR A 174 -28.17 -22.97 -4.75
C THR A 174 -26.85 -22.98 -5.51
N THR A 175 -26.50 -24.14 -6.06
CA THR A 175 -25.33 -24.37 -6.91
C THR A 175 -25.15 -23.27 -7.97
N ASN A 176 -26.24 -22.84 -8.62
CA ASN A 176 -26.24 -21.81 -9.68
C ASN A 176 -25.72 -20.45 -9.21
N SER A 177 -26.03 -20.07 -7.97
CA SER A 177 -25.64 -18.77 -7.43
C SER A 177 -24.12 -18.66 -7.19
N ILE A 178 -23.46 -19.77 -6.87
CA ILE A 178 -21.98 -19.83 -6.78
C ILE A 178 -21.35 -19.66 -8.18
N ILE A 179 -22.02 -20.15 -9.24
CA ILE A 179 -21.56 -20.04 -10.64
C ILE A 179 -21.61 -18.58 -11.11
N GLU A 180 -22.75 -17.92 -10.91
CA GLU A 180 -22.95 -16.52 -11.32
C GLU A 180 -21.94 -15.62 -10.63
N GLU A 181 -21.75 -15.80 -9.32
CA GLU A 181 -20.80 -14.99 -8.57
C GLU A 181 -19.33 -15.25 -8.97
N TYR A 182 -18.97 -16.50 -9.27
CA TYR A 182 -17.64 -16.79 -9.81
C TYR A 182 -17.41 -16.12 -11.17
N ARG A 183 -18.43 -16.08 -12.03
CA ARG A 183 -18.38 -15.33 -13.30
C ARG A 183 -18.28 -13.82 -13.06
N ASP A 184 -19.01 -13.30 -12.09
CA ASP A 184 -18.92 -11.88 -11.72
C ASP A 184 -17.53 -11.53 -11.16
N ILE A 185 -16.89 -12.44 -10.41
CA ILE A 185 -15.49 -12.28 -9.99
C ILE A 185 -14.56 -12.24 -11.21
N LEU A 186 -14.70 -13.15 -12.16
CA LEU A 186 -13.90 -13.13 -13.39
C LEU A 186 -14.09 -11.81 -14.15
N HIS A 187 -15.34 -11.40 -14.32
CA HIS A 187 -15.71 -10.19 -15.06
C HIS A 187 -15.23 -8.92 -14.37
N PHE A 188 -15.50 -8.76 -13.07
CA PHE A 188 -15.13 -7.59 -12.28
C PHE A 188 -13.61 -7.37 -12.24
N ASN A 189 -12.84 -8.46 -12.24
CA ASN A 189 -11.39 -8.41 -12.17
C ASN A 189 -10.73 -8.47 -13.56
N ASN A 190 -11.48 -8.41 -14.66
CA ASN A 190 -10.99 -8.58 -16.05
C ASN A 190 -10.08 -9.82 -16.22
N LEU A 191 -10.45 -10.91 -15.55
CA LEU A 191 -9.66 -12.14 -15.53
C LEU A 191 -9.97 -13.02 -16.73
N PRO A 192 -9.00 -13.81 -17.24
CA PRO A 192 -9.26 -14.76 -18.31
C PRO A 192 -10.34 -15.76 -17.92
N ASP A 193 -11.21 -16.10 -18.89
CA ASP A 193 -12.30 -17.07 -18.73
C ASP A 193 -11.80 -18.54 -18.80
N ASN A 194 -10.64 -18.80 -18.17
CA ASN A 194 -9.93 -20.08 -18.13
C ASN A 194 -9.85 -20.58 -16.68
N PRO A 195 -10.98 -21.02 -16.08
CA PRO A 195 -11.00 -21.57 -14.73
C PRO A 195 -10.13 -22.84 -14.64
N PRO A 196 -9.62 -23.19 -13.44
CA PRO A 196 -8.93 -24.46 -13.27
C PRO A 196 -9.84 -25.62 -13.66
N PHE A 197 -9.23 -26.71 -14.14
CA PHE A 197 -9.93 -27.94 -14.56
C PHE A 197 -10.91 -28.45 -13.49
N LYS A 198 -10.56 -28.25 -12.22
CA LYS A 198 -11.31 -28.68 -11.04
C LYS A 198 -11.08 -27.70 -9.88
N LEU A 199 -12.11 -27.47 -9.07
CA LEU A 199 -11.96 -26.79 -7.78
C LEU A 199 -12.59 -27.65 -6.67
N MET A 200 -11.80 -28.03 -5.67
CA MET A 200 -12.25 -28.78 -4.51
C MET A 200 -12.32 -27.87 -3.29
N LEU A 201 -13.49 -27.74 -2.68
CA LEU A 201 -13.66 -27.10 -1.39
C LEU A 201 -13.68 -28.21 -0.33
N VAL A 202 -12.69 -28.22 0.55
CA VAL A 202 -12.46 -29.33 1.49
C VAL A 202 -12.56 -28.82 2.92
N GLU A 203 -13.49 -29.37 3.71
CA GLU A 203 -13.58 -29.07 5.13
C GLU A 203 -12.35 -29.59 5.90
N THR A 204 -11.86 -28.78 6.83
CA THR A 204 -10.67 -29.03 7.65
C THR A 204 -10.99 -28.79 9.13
N PRO A 205 -10.41 -29.55 10.07
CA PRO A 205 -10.63 -29.31 11.49
C PRO A 205 -10.24 -27.89 11.92
N LEU A 206 -10.93 -27.31 12.90
CA LEU A 206 -10.66 -25.93 13.35
C LEU A 206 -9.26 -25.74 13.99
N SER A 207 -8.57 -26.82 14.34
CA SER A 207 -7.18 -26.78 14.82
C SER A 207 -6.17 -26.49 13.70
N ILE A 208 -6.53 -26.72 12.43
CA ILE A 208 -5.65 -26.44 11.29
C ILE A 208 -5.50 -24.94 11.10
N THR A 209 -4.25 -24.50 10.99
CA THR A 209 -3.88 -23.09 10.91
C THR A 209 -3.07 -22.80 9.65
N SER A 210 -3.36 -21.67 9.04
CA SER A 210 -2.54 -21.05 8.01
C SER A 210 -2.50 -19.53 8.22
N PHE A 211 -1.47 -18.89 7.68
CA PHE A 211 -1.18 -17.47 7.88
C PHE A 211 -1.31 -16.71 6.56
N PHE A 212 -1.92 -15.54 6.63
CA PHE A 212 -1.92 -14.64 5.48
C PHE A 212 -0.48 -14.16 5.21
N ARG A 213 -0.04 -14.29 3.96
CA ARG A 213 1.27 -13.85 3.48
C ARG A 213 1.10 -12.68 2.51
N PRO A 214 1.59 -11.47 2.81
CA PRO A 214 1.35 -10.30 1.96
C PRO A 214 1.85 -10.44 0.52
N TRP A 215 2.97 -11.12 0.28
CA TRP A 215 3.46 -11.36 -1.08
C TRP A 215 2.55 -12.30 -1.88
N LYS A 216 1.93 -13.30 -1.22
CA LYS A 216 0.92 -14.19 -1.83
C LYS A 216 -0.47 -13.52 -1.94
N LYS A 217 -0.77 -12.55 -1.08
CA LYS A 217 -2.13 -11.99 -0.86
C LYS A 217 -3.17 -13.05 -0.48
N SER A 218 -2.70 -14.15 0.10
CA SER A 218 -3.48 -15.35 0.44
C SER A 218 -2.77 -16.10 1.57
N SER A 219 -3.28 -17.29 1.93
CA SER A 219 -2.62 -18.27 2.79
C SER A 219 -2.57 -19.63 2.10
N ASP A 220 -1.94 -20.61 2.76
CA ASP A 220 -1.86 -21.97 2.25
C ASP A 220 -3.17 -22.76 2.41
N PHE A 221 -4.25 -22.11 2.87
CA PHE A 221 -5.61 -22.63 2.67
C PHE A 221 -6.04 -22.60 1.19
N ALA A 222 -5.51 -21.67 0.40
CA ALA A 222 -5.68 -21.70 -1.04
C ALA A 222 -4.50 -22.45 -1.66
N GLN A 223 -4.79 -23.55 -2.34
CA GLN A 223 -3.84 -24.37 -3.09
C GLN A 223 -4.35 -24.53 -4.51
N PRO A 224 -3.50 -24.82 -5.51
CA PRO A 224 -3.99 -25.12 -6.85
C PRO A 224 -5.06 -26.21 -6.76
N GLU A 225 -6.20 -26.01 -7.43
CA GLU A 225 -7.40 -26.86 -7.43
C GLU A 225 -8.05 -27.18 -6.05
N ILE A 226 -7.49 -26.75 -4.91
CA ILE A 226 -8.00 -27.08 -3.56
C ILE A 226 -8.12 -25.81 -2.72
N PHE A 227 -9.30 -25.60 -2.16
CA PHE A 227 -9.55 -24.58 -1.16
C PHE A 227 -9.95 -25.24 0.17
N PHE A 228 -9.09 -25.09 1.16
CA PHE A 228 -9.34 -25.59 2.51
C PHE A 228 -10.24 -24.63 3.27
N TRP A 229 -11.38 -25.15 3.69
CA TRP A 229 -12.42 -24.43 4.40
C TRP A 229 -12.49 -24.97 5.85
N PRO A 230 -12.64 -24.14 6.88
CA PRO A 230 -12.84 -24.60 8.27
C PRO A 230 -14.06 -25.51 8.39
N GLU A 231 -14.06 -26.49 9.29
CA GLU A 231 -15.27 -27.30 9.55
C GLU A 231 -16.38 -26.38 10.01
N ARG A 232 -17.55 -26.52 9.37
CA ARG A 232 -18.63 -25.55 9.54
C ARG A 232 -18.11 -24.17 9.08
N GLY A 233 -18.88 -23.18 8.72
CA GLY A 233 -18.31 -21.83 8.45
C GLY A 233 -17.70 -21.14 9.68
N ALA A 234 -17.21 -21.86 10.71
CA ALA A 234 -17.11 -21.38 12.08
C ALA A 234 -16.14 -20.19 12.27
N THR A 235 -15.15 -20.02 11.40
CA THR A 235 -14.27 -18.85 11.45
C THR A 235 -14.73 -17.68 10.59
N PHE A 236 -15.78 -17.85 9.76
CA PHE A 236 -16.39 -16.77 9.01
C PHE A 236 -17.38 -16.02 9.91
N ASN A 237 -17.07 -14.75 10.18
CA ASN A 237 -17.87 -13.91 11.07
C ASN A 237 -19.15 -13.41 10.39
N VAL A 238 -20.16 -14.26 10.21
CA VAL A 238 -21.44 -13.85 9.64
C VAL A 238 -22.39 -13.39 10.76
N ASN A 239 -22.59 -12.08 10.93
CA ASN A 239 -23.53 -11.53 11.91
C ASN A 239 -24.99 -11.63 11.41
N PHE A 240 -25.51 -12.86 11.32
CA PHE A 240 -26.87 -13.14 10.87
C PHE A 240 -27.94 -12.37 11.65
N LYS A 241 -27.76 -12.23 12.98
CA LYS A 241 -28.71 -11.54 13.85
C LYS A 241 -28.68 -10.03 13.66
N GLY A 242 -27.49 -9.43 13.54
CA GLY A 242 -27.33 -7.99 13.27
C GLY A 242 -27.89 -7.62 11.91
N LEU A 243 -27.65 -8.44 10.88
CA LEU A 243 -28.24 -8.27 9.56
C LEU A 243 -29.78 -8.28 9.62
N LYS A 244 -30.36 -9.30 10.27
CA LYS A 244 -31.81 -9.38 10.46
C LYS A 244 -32.36 -8.15 11.20
N ASN A 245 -31.69 -7.72 12.27
CA ASN A 245 -32.09 -6.56 13.08
C ASN A 245 -31.98 -5.21 12.35
N VAL A 246 -30.92 -4.97 11.56
CA VAL A 246 -30.75 -3.73 10.78
C VAL A 246 -31.86 -3.60 9.73
N HIS A 247 -32.28 -4.71 9.13
CA HIS A 247 -33.34 -4.73 8.14
C HIS A 247 -34.75 -4.65 8.74
N GLU A 248 -35.01 -5.37 9.84
CA GLU A 248 -36.26 -5.23 10.62
C GLU A 248 -36.46 -3.78 11.10
N LYS A 249 -35.37 -3.09 11.50
CA LYS A 249 -35.40 -1.67 11.86
C LYS A 249 -35.56 -0.71 10.68
N LYS A 250 -35.22 -1.11 9.45
CA LYS A 250 -35.36 -0.30 8.22
C LYS A 250 -36.72 -0.43 7.53
N GLY A 251 -37.61 -1.28 8.04
CA GLY A 251 -39.03 -1.28 7.67
C GLY A 251 -39.32 -1.66 6.22
N ASP A 252 -38.61 -2.63 5.63
CA ASP A 252 -38.95 -3.23 4.33
C ASP A 252 -39.62 -4.61 4.55
N PRO A 253 -40.97 -4.71 4.51
CA PRO A 253 -41.70 -5.96 4.71
C PRO A 253 -41.63 -6.93 3.52
N SER A 254 -40.96 -6.55 2.41
CA SER A 254 -40.96 -7.30 1.14
C SER A 254 -39.75 -8.21 0.94
N MET A 255 -38.85 -8.32 1.91
CA MET A 255 -37.66 -9.16 1.81
C MET A 255 -38.04 -10.65 1.93
N SER A 256 -38.19 -11.32 0.79
CA SER A 256 -38.31 -12.78 0.71
C SER A 256 -37.05 -13.45 1.25
N ASP A 257 -37.16 -14.72 1.67
CA ASP A 257 -36.00 -15.54 2.07
C ASP A 257 -34.86 -15.40 1.05
N GLN A 258 -35.19 -15.32 -0.25
CA GLN A 258 -34.29 -15.11 -1.40
C GLN A 258 -33.29 -13.95 -1.22
N ARG A 259 -33.71 -12.77 -0.72
CA ARG A 259 -32.79 -11.63 -0.57
C ARG A 259 -31.83 -11.78 0.62
N ILE A 260 -32.24 -12.50 1.66
CA ILE A 260 -31.32 -12.91 2.74
C ILE A 260 -30.29 -13.90 2.19
N GLN A 261 -30.72 -14.80 1.30
CA GLN A 261 -29.81 -15.73 0.59
C GLN A 261 -28.75 -14.98 -0.22
N ASP A 262 -29.17 -14.00 -1.02
CA ASP A 262 -28.27 -13.19 -1.85
C ASP A 262 -27.24 -12.44 -0.98
N HIS A 263 -27.66 -11.89 0.16
CA HIS A 263 -26.74 -11.19 1.03
C HIS A 263 -25.73 -12.13 1.71
N LEU A 264 -26.16 -13.32 2.12
CA LEU A 264 -25.27 -14.35 2.67
C LEU A 264 -24.30 -14.89 1.63
N ARG A 265 -24.76 -15.07 0.38
CA ARG A 265 -23.92 -15.41 -0.76
C ARG A 265 -22.85 -14.35 -0.96
N ASN A 266 -23.27 -13.10 -1.14
CA ASN A 266 -22.36 -12.00 -1.36
C ASN A 266 -21.36 -11.90 -0.20
N TYR A 267 -21.82 -12.03 1.05
CA TYR A 267 -20.93 -12.01 2.21
C TYR A 267 -19.91 -13.16 2.21
N LEU A 268 -20.33 -14.41 2.03
CA LEU A 268 -19.41 -15.56 1.98
C LEU A 268 -18.39 -15.43 0.84
N ILE A 269 -18.83 -14.89 -0.29
CA ILE A 269 -17.96 -14.65 -1.44
C ILE A 269 -17.01 -13.48 -1.18
N PHE A 270 -17.51 -12.39 -0.58
CA PHE A 270 -16.70 -11.28 -0.09
C PHE A 270 -15.59 -11.77 0.84
N GLN A 271 -15.85 -12.82 1.63
CA GLN A 271 -14.85 -13.41 2.53
C GLN A 271 -13.80 -14.27 1.82
N ILE A 272 -13.96 -14.66 0.55
CA ILE A 272 -12.96 -15.48 -0.15
C ILE A 272 -12.32 -14.80 -1.36
N ASN A 273 -12.80 -13.62 -1.77
CA ASN A 273 -12.30 -12.93 -2.97
C ASN A 273 -11.57 -11.61 -2.70
N ARG A 274 -11.45 -11.20 -1.42
CA ARG A 274 -10.76 -9.95 -1.04
C ARG A 274 -9.51 -10.22 -0.24
N GLU A 275 -8.51 -9.36 -0.41
CA GLU A 275 -7.31 -9.37 0.43
C GLU A 275 -7.60 -8.99 1.89
N LYS A 276 -8.65 -8.19 2.13
CA LYS A 276 -9.03 -7.73 3.47
C LYS A 276 -10.52 -7.91 3.75
N ILE A 277 -10.83 -8.33 4.96
CA ILE A 277 -12.18 -8.49 5.51
C ILE A 277 -12.49 -7.31 6.42
N PHE A 278 -13.70 -6.77 6.30
CA PHE A 278 -14.20 -5.74 7.19
C PHE A 278 -14.84 -6.37 8.44
N HIS A 279 -14.44 -5.89 9.61
CA HIS A 279 -15.02 -6.24 10.90
C HIS A 279 -15.59 -4.98 11.56
N GLU A 280 -16.85 -5.07 11.97
CA GLU A 280 -17.53 -4.08 12.79
C GLU A 280 -17.67 -4.62 14.22
N ASP A 281 -17.04 -3.97 15.18
CA ASP A 281 -17.26 -4.25 16.61
C ASP A 281 -18.33 -3.27 17.12
N GLU A 282 -19.58 -3.72 17.10
CA GLU A 282 -20.74 -2.93 17.57
C GLU A 282 -20.59 -2.47 19.04
N LYS A 283 -19.88 -3.23 19.88
CA LYS A 283 -19.72 -2.89 21.30
C LYS A 283 -18.70 -1.78 21.52
N LYS A 284 -17.67 -1.71 20.67
CA LYS A 284 -16.63 -0.67 20.72
C LYS A 284 -16.89 0.48 19.75
N ASN A 285 -17.88 0.34 18.87
CA ASN A 285 -18.15 1.25 17.76
C ASN A 285 -16.88 1.50 16.91
N THR A 286 -16.12 0.43 16.68
CA THR A 286 -14.86 0.47 15.93
C THR A 286 -14.92 -0.44 14.72
N ASN A 287 -14.41 0.06 13.60
CA ASN A 287 -14.28 -0.67 12.35
C ASN A 287 -12.82 -1.04 12.14
N SER A 288 -12.54 -2.30 11.80
CA SER A 288 -11.19 -2.77 11.47
C SER A 288 -11.19 -3.57 10.18
N TRP A 289 -10.08 -3.50 9.46
CA TRP A 289 -9.82 -4.35 8.30
C TRP A 289 -8.79 -5.39 8.69
N GLU A 290 -9.13 -6.67 8.54
CA GLU A 290 -8.22 -7.78 8.81
C GLU A 290 -7.74 -8.42 7.50
N LYS A 291 -6.50 -8.88 7.46
CA LYS A 291 -5.94 -9.59 6.30
C LYS A 291 -6.64 -10.93 6.13
N ASN A 292 -7.07 -11.24 4.91
CA ASN A 292 -7.91 -12.38 4.63
C ASN A 292 -7.12 -13.62 4.23
N LYS A 293 -6.92 -14.54 5.18
CA LYS A 293 -6.28 -15.83 4.89
C LYS A 293 -7.10 -16.75 3.96
N TYR A 294 -8.37 -16.47 3.71
CA TYR A 294 -9.26 -17.25 2.85
C TYR A 294 -9.35 -16.70 1.41
N ASN A 295 -8.47 -15.79 1.01
CA ASN A 295 -8.49 -15.23 -0.34
C ASN A 295 -8.04 -16.26 -1.40
N ILE A 296 -8.95 -16.75 -2.23
CA ILE A 296 -8.65 -17.77 -3.26
C ILE A 296 -8.13 -17.17 -4.57
N CYS A 297 -8.43 -15.89 -4.84
CA CYS A 297 -8.14 -15.25 -6.13
C CYS A 297 -6.67 -15.36 -6.58
N PRO A 298 -5.66 -15.21 -5.70
CA PRO A 298 -4.28 -15.29 -6.13
C PRO A 298 -3.92 -16.64 -6.78
N VAL A 299 -4.38 -17.75 -6.21
CA VAL A 299 -4.06 -19.09 -6.69
C VAL A 299 -4.74 -19.40 -8.02
N LEU A 300 -5.94 -18.86 -8.22
CA LEU A 300 -6.72 -19.11 -9.44
C LEU A 300 -6.17 -18.33 -10.65
N PHE A 301 -5.64 -17.11 -10.43
CA PHE A 301 -5.41 -16.18 -11.54
C PHE A 301 -4.09 -15.43 -11.51
N ARG A 302 -3.51 -15.21 -10.32
CA ARG A 302 -2.31 -14.37 -10.14
C ARG A 302 -1.04 -15.20 -10.18
N ASP A 303 -1.07 -16.38 -9.60
CA ASP A 303 0.08 -17.26 -9.36
C ASP A 303 0.20 -18.38 -10.39
N THR A 304 -0.42 -18.20 -11.56
CA THR A 304 -0.32 -19.10 -12.70
C THR A 304 0.98 -18.93 -13.48
N CYS A 305 1.66 -17.79 -13.41
CA CYS A 305 3.00 -17.59 -13.98
C CYS A 305 3.97 -17.08 -12.92
N PHE A 306 5.27 -17.21 -13.17
CA PHE A 306 6.31 -16.63 -12.33
C PHE A 306 7.35 -15.88 -13.16
N ILE A 307 7.59 -14.61 -12.85
CA ILE A 307 8.66 -13.82 -13.46
C ILE A 307 9.94 -13.99 -12.63
N GLN A 308 10.88 -14.76 -13.17
CA GLN A 308 12.16 -15.00 -12.53
C GLN A 308 13.16 -13.90 -12.88
N SER A 309 13.87 -13.40 -11.88
CA SER A 309 15.08 -12.61 -12.07
C SER A 309 16.06 -12.95 -10.96
N GLU A 310 17.29 -13.27 -11.33
CA GLU A 310 18.37 -13.47 -10.37
C GLU A 310 18.82 -12.14 -9.75
N GLU A 311 18.85 -11.08 -10.57
CA GLU A 311 19.29 -9.76 -10.11
C GLU A 311 18.19 -9.02 -9.33
N PHE A 312 16.92 -9.18 -9.72
CA PHE A 312 15.79 -8.46 -9.13
C PHE A 312 14.66 -9.42 -8.70
N PRO A 313 14.85 -10.25 -7.65
CA PRO A 313 13.90 -11.33 -7.31
C PRO A 313 12.45 -10.89 -7.01
N ILE A 314 12.23 -9.59 -6.74
CA ILE A 314 10.90 -9.02 -6.45
C ILE A 314 10.05 -8.74 -7.71
N MET A 315 10.61 -8.87 -8.93
CA MET A 315 9.96 -8.37 -10.15
C MET A 315 8.61 -9.01 -10.47
N ASP A 316 8.43 -10.30 -10.14
CA ASP A 316 7.13 -10.98 -10.24
C ASP A 316 6.04 -10.23 -9.47
N ILE A 317 6.32 -9.89 -8.21
CA ILE A 317 5.39 -9.17 -7.34
C ILE A 317 5.14 -7.76 -7.86
N MET A 318 6.19 -7.06 -8.33
CA MET A 318 6.06 -5.69 -8.84
C MET A 318 5.13 -5.63 -10.06
N ILE A 319 5.37 -6.47 -11.06
CA ILE A 319 4.60 -6.47 -12.31
C ILE A 319 3.15 -6.90 -12.05
N LYS A 320 2.92 -7.96 -11.27
CA LYS A 320 1.55 -8.40 -10.92
C LYS A 320 0.79 -7.31 -10.14
N ASN A 321 1.45 -6.67 -9.18
CA ASN A 321 0.84 -5.55 -8.43
C ASN A 321 0.58 -4.31 -9.30
N ILE A 322 1.32 -4.11 -10.41
CA ILE A 322 1.03 -3.05 -11.39
C ILE A 322 -0.25 -3.39 -12.13
N LEU A 323 -0.36 -4.62 -12.66
CA LEU A 323 -1.52 -5.05 -13.44
C LEU A 323 -2.81 -5.08 -12.62
N GLU A 324 -2.74 -5.52 -11.36
CA GLU A 324 -3.88 -5.52 -10.45
C GLU A 324 -4.36 -4.10 -10.13
N GLU A 325 -3.44 -3.16 -9.81
CA GLU A 325 -3.84 -1.78 -9.52
C GLU A 325 -4.42 -1.09 -10.78
N GLU A 326 -3.90 -1.41 -11.96
CA GLU A 326 -4.42 -0.90 -13.22
C GLU A 326 -5.86 -1.38 -13.48
N ALA A 327 -6.19 -2.64 -13.14
CA ALA A 327 -7.54 -3.17 -13.26
C ALA A 327 -8.53 -2.57 -12.23
N HIS A 328 -8.03 -2.18 -11.05
CA HIS A 328 -8.82 -1.67 -9.93
C HIS A 328 -8.75 -0.15 -9.75
N PHE A 329 -8.26 0.59 -10.75
CA PHE A 329 -8.07 2.02 -10.66
C PHE A 329 -9.39 2.73 -10.27
N SER A 330 -9.51 3.09 -8.99
CA SER A 330 -10.68 3.74 -8.41
C SER A 330 -10.45 5.24 -8.30
N PHE A 331 -11.49 6.03 -8.55
CA PHE A 331 -11.49 7.50 -8.58
C PHE A 331 -11.15 8.20 -7.24
N PHE A 332 -10.86 7.45 -6.17
CA PHE A 332 -10.49 7.98 -4.87
C PHE A 332 -8.99 8.29 -4.77
N THR A 333 -8.56 9.38 -5.40
CA THR A 333 -7.26 10.02 -5.14
C THR A 333 -7.33 10.93 -3.91
N GLY A 334 -7.85 10.40 -2.81
CA GLY A 334 -8.32 11.18 -1.65
C GLY A 334 -7.30 11.47 -0.55
N ARG A 335 -6.06 10.96 -0.61
CA ARG A 335 -5.04 11.28 0.41
C ARG A 335 -4.10 12.35 -0.10
N ILE A 336 -4.49 13.60 0.15
CA ILE A 336 -3.62 14.77 -0.02
C ILE A 336 -2.53 14.79 1.07
N SER A 337 -2.81 14.23 2.24
CA SER A 337 -1.87 14.10 3.35
C SER A 337 -1.25 12.69 3.42
N PRO A 338 0.08 12.56 3.54
CA PRO A 338 0.77 11.29 3.73
C PRO A 338 0.38 10.63 5.07
N SER A 339 0.31 9.30 5.08
CA SER A 339 0.15 8.56 6.34
C SER A 339 1.48 8.47 7.10
N PRO A 340 1.47 8.13 8.41
CA PRO A 340 2.70 7.87 9.15
C PRO A 340 3.60 6.83 8.48
N GLU A 341 3.01 5.77 7.92
CA GLU A 341 3.74 4.71 7.20
C GLU A 341 4.46 5.28 5.98
N THR A 342 3.81 6.17 5.20
CA THR A 342 4.46 6.89 4.09
C THR A 342 5.70 7.65 4.57
N ILE A 343 5.59 8.40 5.67
CA ILE A 343 6.71 9.18 6.23
C ILE A 343 7.85 8.26 6.66
N PHE A 344 7.55 7.13 7.30
CA PHE A 344 8.57 6.16 7.69
C PHE A 344 9.21 5.44 6.52
N ALA A 345 8.44 5.10 5.49
CA ALA A 345 8.96 4.53 4.25
C ALA A 345 9.95 5.47 3.56
N LEU A 346 9.60 6.75 3.41
CA LEU A 346 10.50 7.76 2.82
C LEU A 346 11.78 7.94 3.67
N ASN A 347 11.65 8.10 4.98
CA ASN A 347 12.82 8.21 5.88
C ASN A 347 13.72 6.96 5.85
N TYR A 348 13.15 5.78 5.62
CA TYR A 348 13.92 4.55 5.46
C TYR A 348 14.68 4.57 4.13
N LEU A 349 13.99 4.88 3.03
CA LEU A 349 14.54 4.93 1.67
C LEU A 349 15.62 6.00 1.47
N ASP A 350 15.59 7.06 2.28
CA ASP A 350 16.66 8.07 2.31
C ASP A 350 18.01 7.46 2.75
N LYS A 351 17.99 6.39 3.55
CA LYS A 351 19.19 5.80 4.15
C LYS A 351 19.49 4.39 3.67
N HIS A 352 18.52 3.73 3.05
CA HIS A 352 18.59 2.34 2.64
C HIS A 352 17.93 2.11 1.28
N SER A 353 18.34 1.06 0.58
CA SER A 353 17.79 0.67 -0.72
C SER A 353 16.54 -0.23 -0.58
N LEU A 354 15.90 -0.53 -1.72
CA LEU A 354 14.84 -1.55 -1.76
C LEU A 354 15.41 -2.95 -1.48
N GLU A 355 16.59 -3.26 -2.00
CA GLU A 355 17.30 -4.52 -1.74
C GLU A 355 17.53 -4.73 -0.23
N GLU A 356 18.01 -3.68 0.47
CA GLU A 356 18.21 -3.72 1.93
C GLU A 356 16.87 -3.85 2.68
N ALA A 357 15.82 -3.13 2.24
CA ALA A 357 14.48 -3.22 2.85
C ALA A 357 13.92 -4.65 2.82
N LEU A 358 14.15 -5.40 1.75
CA LEU A 358 13.64 -6.77 1.57
C LEU A 358 14.32 -7.80 2.48
N GLN A 359 15.47 -7.45 3.06
CA GLN A 359 16.25 -8.30 3.94
C GLN A 359 16.22 -7.84 5.41
N ASP A 360 15.67 -6.64 5.69
CA ASP A 360 15.63 -6.08 7.04
C ASP A 360 14.48 -6.66 7.87
N LYS A 361 14.83 -7.62 8.75
CA LYS A 361 13.90 -8.24 9.71
C LYS A 361 13.39 -7.31 10.81
N LYS A 362 14.03 -6.16 11.03
CA LYS A 362 13.61 -5.16 12.03
C LYS A 362 12.58 -4.19 11.46
N LEU A 363 12.50 -4.09 10.13
CA LEU A 363 11.52 -3.26 9.45
C LEU A 363 10.12 -3.87 9.65
N SER A 364 9.15 -3.04 10.01
CA SER A 364 7.78 -3.54 10.15
C SER A 364 7.20 -3.89 8.78
N GLU A 365 6.35 -4.91 8.75
CA GLU A 365 5.68 -5.38 7.54
C GLU A 365 4.88 -4.25 6.85
N ASP A 366 4.21 -3.40 7.62
CA ASP A 366 3.43 -2.27 7.07
C ASP A 366 4.33 -1.22 6.39
N ILE A 367 5.51 -0.93 6.95
CA ILE A 367 6.47 0.00 6.32
C ILE A 367 7.08 -0.64 5.07
N LEU A 368 7.43 -1.92 5.11
CA LEU A 368 7.96 -2.64 3.93
C LEU A 368 6.94 -2.65 2.78
N LEU A 369 5.65 -2.92 3.07
CA LEU A 369 4.58 -2.87 2.09
C LEU A 369 4.41 -1.47 1.48
N GLU A 370 4.54 -0.42 2.30
CA GLU A 370 4.49 0.95 1.82
C GLU A 370 5.70 1.29 0.92
N ILE A 371 6.90 0.84 1.28
CA ILE A 371 8.11 0.96 0.42
C ILE A 371 7.88 0.28 -0.92
N ILE A 372 7.37 -0.96 -0.92
CA ILE A 372 7.07 -1.72 -2.14
C ILE A 372 6.03 -0.99 -2.98
N HIS A 373 4.99 -0.42 -2.36
CA HIS A 373 3.97 0.37 -3.06
C HIS A 373 4.57 1.58 -3.78
N TYR A 374 5.43 2.34 -3.10
CA TYR A 374 6.10 3.50 -3.68
C TYR A 374 7.08 3.12 -4.80
N LYS A 375 7.95 2.14 -4.55
CA LYS A 375 8.93 1.66 -5.53
C LYS A 375 8.24 1.11 -6.78
N LYS A 376 7.12 0.39 -6.62
CA LYS A 376 6.28 -0.06 -7.74
C LYS A 376 5.77 1.11 -8.60
N ARG A 377 5.21 2.15 -7.95
CA ARG A 377 4.71 3.35 -8.67
C ARG A 377 5.85 4.08 -9.39
N ASP A 378 6.99 4.20 -8.73
CA ASP A 378 8.20 4.82 -9.29
C ASP A 378 8.69 4.08 -10.54
N LEU A 379 8.78 2.74 -10.49
CA LEU A 379 9.09 1.90 -11.65
C LEU A 379 8.12 2.14 -12.80
N LEU A 380 6.81 2.09 -12.55
CA LEU A 380 5.80 2.29 -13.58
C LEU A 380 5.86 3.71 -14.17
N HIS A 381 6.09 4.73 -13.34
CA HIS A 381 6.23 6.11 -13.79
C HIS A 381 7.47 6.31 -14.65
N TYR A 382 8.60 5.68 -14.30
CA TYR A 382 9.80 5.70 -15.14
C TYR A 382 9.52 5.06 -16.49
N LEU A 383 8.99 3.84 -16.52
CA LEU A 383 8.65 3.17 -17.78
C LEU A 383 7.68 4.02 -18.60
N SER A 384 6.69 4.66 -17.95
CA SER A 384 5.71 5.56 -18.59
C SER A 384 6.31 6.90 -19.06
N SER A 385 7.55 7.21 -18.66
CA SER A 385 8.31 8.35 -19.21
C SER A 385 9.06 7.96 -20.49
N CYS A 386 9.34 6.68 -20.68
CA CYS A 386 10.00 6.13 -21.87
C CYS A 386 9.01 5.82 -23.00
N CYS A 387 7.82 5.30 -22.66
CA CYS A 387 6.78 4.99 -23.63
C CYS A 387 5.37 5.14 -23.03
N ARG A 388 4.31 4.95 -23.83
CA ARG A 388 2.95 5.13 -23.34
C ARG A 388 2.59 4.06 -22.30
N ARG A 389 1.88 4.47 -21.24
CA ARG A 389 1.45 3.60 -20.12
C ARG A 389 0.71 2.34 -20.60
N ASP A 390 -0.25 2.50 -21.50
CA ASP A 390 -1.02 1.41 -22.10
C ASP A 390 -0.15 0.39 -22.84
N SER A 391 0.89 0.84 -23.53
CA SER A 391 1.86 -0.07 -24.19
C SER A 391 2.65 -0.91 -23.18
N ILE A 392 3.00 -0.34 -22.02
CA ILE A 392 3.72 -1.06 -20.95
C ILE A 392 2.82 -2.11 -20.31
N ILE A 393 1.58 -1.73 -19.98
CA ILE A 393 0.59 -2.64 -19.40
C ILE A 393 0.31 -3.79 -20.37
N ASN A 394 0.19 -3.53 -21.67
CA ASN A 394 -0.01 -4.58 -22.66
C ASN A 394 1.20 -5.51 -22.76
N LEU A 395 2.43 -4.98 -22.75
CA LEU A 395 3.64 -5.81 -22.73
C LEU A 395 3.64 -6.77 -21.53
N PHE A 396 3.35 -6.27 -20.32
CA PHE A 396 3.29 -7.13 -19.12
C PHE A 396 2.19 -8.19 -19.22
N ARG A 397 1.03 -7.86 -19.80
CA ARG A 397 -0.04 -8.83 -20.04
C ARG A 397 0.34 -9.89 -21.06
N GLU A 398 1.09 -9.54 -22.10
CA GLU A 398 1.58 -10.49 -23.11
C GLU A 398 2.42 -11.60 -22.46
N PHE A 399 3.38 -11.23 -21.61
CA PHE A 399 4.23 -12.20 -20.90
C PHE A 399 3.48 -13.08 -19.89
N LEU A 400 2.37 -12.57 -19.34
CA LEU A 400 1.54 -13.29 -18.37
C LEU A 400 0.31 -13.96 -18.99
N SER A 401 0.21 -13.96 -20.34
CA SER A 401 -0.97 -14.50 -21.04
C SER A 401 -1.00 -16.02 -21.11
N ASN A 402 0.17 -16.67 -21.13
CA ASN A 402 0.30 -18.13 -21.11
C ASN A 402 0.54 -18.60 -19.67
N PRO A 403 -0.39 -19.33 -19.04
CA PRO A 403 -0.24 -19.82 -17.67
C PRO A 403 0.79 -20.96 -17.57
N TYR A 404 1.15 -21.29 -16.33
CA TYR A 404 1.97 -22.42 -15.89
C TYR A 404 3.42 -22.41 -16.39
N GLN A 405 3.99 -21.22 -16.54
CA GLN A 405 5.37 -21.03 -17.01
C GLN A 405 6.18 -20.08 -16.13
N ILE A 406 7.50 -20.26 -16.21
CA ILE A 406 8.49 -19.32 -15.70
C ILE A 406 8.93 -18.44 -16.87
N VAL A 407 8.85 -17.12 -16.68
CA VAL A 407 9.30 -16.12 -17.64
C VAL A 407 10.55 -15.45 -17.09
N SER A 408 11.61 -15.35 -17.89
CA SER A 408 12.80 -14.58 -17.50
C SER A 408 12.51 -13.08 -17.59
N PHE A 409 12.85 -12.34 -16.54
CA PHE A 409 12.71 -10.88 -16.55
C PHE A 409 13.65 -10.22 -17.58
N GLU A 410 14.78 -10.85 -17.86
CA GLU A 410 15.74 -10.44 -18.88
C GLU A 410 15.12 -10.49 -20.28
N GLU A 411 14.22 -11.44 -20.55
CA GLU A 411 13.42 -11.47 -21.79
C GLU A 411 12.51 -10.24 -21.89
N ILE A 412 11.87 -9.84 -20.79
CA ILE A 412 11.03 -8.63 -20.72
C ILE A 412 11.87 -7.38 -20.99
N ILE A 413 13.06 -7.27 -20.40
CA ILE A 413 13.99 -6.16 -20.63
C ILE A 413 14.41 -6.08 -22.10
N ASN A 414 14.78 -7.22 -22.70
CA ASN A 414 15.19 -7.28 -24.11
C ASN A 414 14.04 -6.90 -25.04
N THR A 415 12.84 -7.43 -24.82
CA THR A 415 11.65 -7.07 -25.61
C THR A 415 11.28 -5.59 -25.42
N PHE A 416 11.44 -5.04 -24.21
CA PHE A 416 11.22 -3.61 -23.97
C PHE A 416 12.19 -2.76 -24.80
N LYS A 417 13.47 -3.14 -24.82
CA LYS A 417 14.51 -2.47 -25.61
C LYS A 417 14.23 -2.53 -27.10
N GLU A 418 13.85 -3.69 -27.61
CA GLU A 418 13.51 -3.88 -29.03
C GLU A 418 12.26 -3.09 -29.44
N ARG A 419 11.20 -3.12 -28.62
CA ARG A 419 9.90 -2.51 -28.95
C ARG A 419 9.88 -1.00 -28.76
N PHE A 420 10.60 -0.48 -27.77
CA PHE A 420 10.57 0.94 -27.39
C PHE A 420 11.90 1.68 -27.54
N ASN A 421 12.92 1.02 -28.10
CA ASN A 421 14.26 1.56 -28.33
C ASN A 421 14.86 2.22 -27.07
N THR A 422 14.60 1.62 -25.90
CA THR A 422 15.03 2.15 -24.59
C THR A 422 15.59 1.04 -23.74
N ASP A 423 16.84 1.19 -23.30
CA ASP A 423 17.46 0.28 -22.33
C ASP A 423 17.09 0.70 -20.91
N ILE A 424 16.34 -0.16 -20.21
CA ILE A 424 15.84 0.09 -18.85
C ILE A 424 16.64 -0.64 -17.77
N HIS A 425 17.61 -1.48 -18.15
CA HIS A 425 18.31 -2.34 -17.19
C HIS A 425 19.12 -1.53 -16.19
N SER A 426 19.84 -0.51 -16.65
CA SER A 426 20.66 0.37 -15.80
C SER A 426 19.79 1.11 -14.78
N PHE A 427 18.65 1.64 -15.23
CA PHE A 427 17.69 2.29 -14.33
C PHE A 427 17.16 1.32 -13.28
N ILE A 428 16.72 0.12 -13.66
CA ILE A 428 16.17 -0.86 -12.71
C ILE A 428 17.22 -1.22 -11.65
N ARG A 429 18.48 -1.40 -12.06
CA ARG A 429 19.60 -1.66 -11.14
C ARG A 429 19.74 -0.53 -10.11
N SER A 430 19.79 0.72 -10.56
CA SER A 430 19.83 1.88 -9.67
C SER A 430 18.59 1.96 -8.78
N TRP A 431 17.39 1.80 -9.34
CA TRP A 431 16.12 1.81 -8.61
C TRP A 431 16.06 0.74 -7.50
N TYR A 432 16.67 -0.42 -7.71
CA TYR A 432 16.70 -1.52 -6.74
C TYR A 432 17.75 -1.30 -5.63
N ARG A 433 18.96 -0.87 -6.00
CA ARG A 433 20.15 -0.88 -5.12
C ARG A 433 20.55 0.47 -4.54
N GLU A 434 20.18 1.57 -5.18
CA GLU A 434 20.54 2.90 -4.69
C GLU A 434 19.59 3.36 -3.58
N LYS A 435 20.13 4.24 -2.74
CA LYS A 435 19.48 4.87 -1.59
C LYS A 435 19.52 6.38 -1.72
N GLY A 436 18.75 7.06 -0.88
CA GLY A 436 18.62 8.51 -0.90
C GLY A 436 17.39 8.94 -1.67
N LEU A 437 16.98 10.18 -1.44
CA LEU A 437 15.81 10.77 -2.07
C LEU A 437 16.22 11.98 -2.93
N PRO A 438 15.63 12.15 -4.12
CA PRO A 438 15.74 13.42 -4.83
C PRO A 438 14.92 14.52 -4.13
N THR A 439 15.12 15.75 -4.56
CA THR A 439 14.32 16.92 -4.16
C THR A 439 13.83 17.64 -5.40
N ILE A 440 12.55 18.01 -5.45
CA ILE A 440 12.01 18.84 -6.53
C ILE A 440 11.60 20.21 -5.98
N ILE A 441 12.20 21.27 -6.51
CA ILE A 441 11.82 22.64 -6.22
C ILE A 441 10.96 23.16 -7.38
N VAL A 442 9.73 23.57 -7.08
CA VAL A 442 8.83 24.22 -8.04
C VAL A 442 9.19 25.71 -8.08
N GLN A 443 9.85 26.15 -9.15
CA GLN A 443 10.29 27.54 -9.28
C GLN A 443 9.23 28.44 -9.89
N GLU A 444 8.40 27.90 -10.78
CA GLU A 444 7.37 28.66 -11.47
C GLU A 444 6.26 27.75 -11.97
N THR A 445 5.02 28.24 -11.92
CA THR A 445 3.86 27.62 -12.56
C THR A 445 3.01 28.71 -13.22
N GLN A 446 2.83 28.63 -14.53
CA GLN A 446 2.02 29.57 -15.29
C GLN A 446 0.90 28.84 -16.04
N ARG A 447 -0.25 29.49 -16.21
CA ARG A 447 -1.35 29.01 -17.05
C ARG A 447 -2.00 30.17 -17.79
N GLY A 448 -2.18 30.03 -19.10
CA GLY A 448 -2.65 31.13 -19.94
C GLY A 448 -3.50 30.68 -21.11
N LYS A 449 -4.36 31.57 -21.61
CA LYS A 449 -5.12 31.32 -22.84
C LYS A 449 -4.18 31.39 -24.05
N ILE A 450 -4.43 30.54 -25.04
CA ILE A 450 -3.71 30.59 -26.31
C ILE A 450 -4.40 31.60 -27.22
N GLU A 451 -3.68 32.65 -27.61
CA GLU A 451 -4.22 33.73 -28.44
C GLU A 451 -4.56 33.23 -29.84
N GLY A 452 -5.78 33.49 -30.30
CA GLY A 452 -6.24 33.12 -31.65
C GLY A 452 -6.54 31.63 -31.83
N ASP A 453 -6.47 30.81 -30.78
CA ASP A 453 -6.83 29.39 -30.84
C ASP A 453 -8.35 29.20 -30.93
N ARG A 454 -8.82 28.64 -32.05
CA ARG A 454 -10.25 28.41 -32.30
C ARG A 454 -10.89 27.42 -31.34
N LEU A 455 -10.08 26.60 -30.67
CA LEU A 455 -10.52 25.57 -29.72
C LEU A 455 -10.56 26.08 -28.26
N ASN A 456 -10.18 27.36 -28.01
CA ASN A 456 -10.12 27.95 -26.68
C ASN A 456 -9.24 27.17 -25.68
N ARG A 457 -8.12 26.60 -26.15
CA ARG A 457 -7.18 25.86 -25.31
C ARG A 457 -6.33 26.78 -24.45
N TYR A 458 -5.71 26.18 -23.44
CA TYR A 458 -4.78 26.82 -22.52
C TYR A 458 -3.37 26.24 -22.67
N ALA A 459 -2.37 27.08 -22.41
CA ALA A 459 -0.99 26.68 -22.23
C ALA A 459 -0.66 26.64 -20.73
N ALA A 460 0.05 25.60 -20.29
CA ALA A 460 0.56 25.44 -18.95
C ALA A 460 2.09 25.27 -18.99
N HIS A 461 2.80 26.07 -18.20
CA HIS A 461 4.25 26.02 -18.07
C HIS A 461 4.63 25.73 -16.62
N ILE A 462 5.50 24.75 -16.39
CA ILE A 462 5.97 24.38 -15.05
C ILE A 462 7.49 24.31 -15.08
N LYS A 463 8.14 25.08 -14.21
CA LYS A 463 9.59 25.10 -14.07
C LYS A 463 10.00 24.35 -12.80
N LEU A 464 10.74 23.26 -12.97
CA LEU A 464 11.16 22.37 -11.88
C LEU A 464 12.68 22.31 -11.82
N TYR A 465 13.24 22.34 -10.62
CA TYR A 465 14.67 22.19 -10.38
C TYR A 465 14.93 21.02 -9.44
N ASN A 466 15.87 20.15 -9.80
CA ASN A 466 16.39 19.10 -8.95
C ASN A 466 17.82 19.47 -8.49
N PRO A 467 18.02 19.89 -7.22
CA PRO A 467 19.34 20.25 -6.71
C PRO A 467 20.17 19.05 -6.21
N THR A 468 19.64 17.83 -6.28
CA THR A 468 20.28 16.66 -5.69
C THR A 468 21.12 15.89 -6.72
N ASP A 469 21.98 15.00 -6.22
CA ASP A 469 22.76 14.05 -7.02
C ASP A 469 21.94 12.87 -7.56
N ILE A 470 20.63 12.81 -7.26
CA ILE A 470 19.75 11.69 -7.59
C ILE A 470 18.71 12.14 -8.61
N ASN A 471 18.49 11.35 -9.65
CA ASN A 471 17.45 11.65 -10.63
C ASN A 471 16.05 11.51 -10.00
N ALA A 472 15.12 12.40 -10.36
CA ALA A 472 13.75 12.35 -9.85
C ALA A 472 12.76 11.89 -10.92
N ILE A 473 11.82 11.04 -10.56
CA ILE A 473 10.71 10.65 -11.44
C ILE A 473 9.45 11.36 -10.98
N ILE A 474 8.88 12.16 -11.87
CA ILE A 474 7.69 12.94 -11.59
C ILE A 474 6.52 12.51 -12.47
N ARG A 475 5.31 12.76 -11.98
CA ARG A 475 4.09 12.70 -12.77
C ARG A 475 3.35 14.03 -12.66
N ILE A 476 2.99 14.62 -13.79
CA ILE A 476 2.17 15.84 -13.84
C ILE A 476 0.84 15.49 -14.48
N SER A 477 -0.24 15.92 -13.86
CA SER A 477 -1.58 15.84 -14.44
C SER A 477 -2.08 17.25 -14.73
N PHE A 478 -2.48 17.48 -15.98
CA PHE A 478 -3.06 18.73 -16.45
C PHE A 478 -4.60 18.66 -16.53
N GLU A 479 -5.20 17.58 -16.01
CA GLU A 479 -6.64 17.32 -16.01
C GLU A 479 -7.06 16.57 -14.75
N ASP A 480 -8.36 16.49 -14.52
CA ASP A 480 -8.88 15.61 -13.49
C ASP A 480 -8.89 14.16 -13.95
N ILE A 481 -7.93 13.39 -13.43
CA ILE A 481 -7.77 11.95 -13.70
C ILE A 481 -9.02 11.12 -13.38
N ARG A 482 -9.97 11.68 -12.61
CA ARG A 482 -11.23 11.02 -12.28
C ARG A 482 -12.15 10.79 -13.48
N TYR A 483 -11.97 11.51 -14.59
CA TYR A 483 -12.84 11.39 -15.76
C TYR A 483 -12.21 10.58 -16.91
N TRP A 484 -10.89 10.50 -16.98
CA TRP A 484 -10.17 10.02 -18.17
C TRP A 484 -9.21 8.85 -17.92
N GLY A 485 -9.07 8.41 -16.66
CA GLY A 485 -8.22 7.28 -16.29
C GLY A 485 -6.71 7.56 -16.36
N PRO A 486 -5.88 6.57 -15.99
CA PRO A 486 -4.43 6.74 -15.82
C PRO A 486 -3.63 6.81 -17.14
N SER A 487 -4.27 6.44 -18.26
CA SER A 487 -3.70 6.51 -19.62
C SER A 487 -4.08 7.79 -20.38
N SER A 488 -4.68 8.78 -19.69
CA SER A 488 -5.04 10.06 -20.29
C SER A 488 -3.80 10.73 -20.92
N PRO A 489 -3.90 11.25 -22.15
CA PRO A 489 -2.84 12.00 -22.81
C PRO A 489 -2.58 13.36 -22.16
N SER A 490 -3.25 13.70 -21.05
CA SER A 490 -2.98 14.89 -20.24
C SER A 490 -2.23 14.58 -18.95
N ILE A 491 -1.82 13.32 -18.76
CA ILE A 491 -0.84 12.90 -17.76
C ILE A 491 0.52 12.79 -18.44
N ARG A 492 1.55 13.37 -17.81
CA ARG A 492 2.94 13.27 -18.25
C ARG A 492 3.80 12.68 -17.16
N TYR A 493 4.75 11.85 -17.57
CA TYR A 493 5.76 11.27 -16.72
C TYR A 493 7.11 11.73 -17.23
N HIS A 494 7.97 12.21 -16.34
CA HIS A 494 9.28 12.73 -16.72
C HIS A 494 10.35 12.33 -15.70
N LEU A 495 11.54 12.04 -16.22
CA LEU A 495 12.77 12.00 -15.44
C LEU A 495 13.36 13.41 -15.39
N ILE A 496 13.64 13.91 -14.19
CA ILE A 496 14.36 15.17 -13.96
C ILE A 496 15.76 14.80 -13.46
N PRO A 497 16.79 14.92 -14.32
CA PRO A 497 18.15 14.56 -13.94
C PRO A 497 18.66 15.32 -12.72
N ALA A 498 19.63 14.72 -12.02
CA ALA A 498 20.42 15.37 -10.99
C ALA A 498 20.96 16.73 -11.46
N HIS A 499 20.98 17.72 -10.57
CA HIS A 499 21.45 19.10 -10.83
C HIS A 499 20.85 19.79 -12.06
N SER A 500 19.65 19.40 -12.50
CA SER A 500 19.03 19.95 -13.72
C SER A 500 17.77 20.74 -13.43
N CYS A 501 17.53 21.78 -14.24
CA CYS A 501 16.29 22.53 -14.24
C CYS A 501 15.57 22.37 -15.58
N LYS A 502 14.30 22.02 -15.52
CA LYS A 502 13.47 21.69 -16.67
C LYS A 502 12.23 22.57 -16.72
N LEU A 503 11.94 23.10 -17.90
CA LEU A 503 10.70 23.78 -18.23
C LEU A 503 9.80 22.79 -18.98
N ILE A 504 8.65 22.47 -18.40
CA ILE A 504 7.67 21.56 -18.96
C ILE A 504 6.51 22.38 -19.50
N LYS A 505 6.22 22.22 -20.80
CA LYS A 505 5.15 22.93 -21.50
C LYS A 505 4.08 21.96 -21.99
N MET A 506 2.83 22.37 -21.82
CA MET A 506 1.66 21.62 -22.28
C MET A 506 0.58 22.55 -22.82
N THR A 507 -0.07 22.12 -23.89
CA THR A 507 -1.32 22.68 -24.39
C THR A 507 -2.44 21.66 -24.25
N ASN A 508 -3.55 22.07 -23.64
CA ASN A 508 -4.73 21.24 -23.48
C ASN A 508 -5.98 22.12 -23.28
N ASP A 509 -7.15 21.49 -23.16
CA ASP A 509 -8.44 22.18 -23.02
C ASP A 509 -8.66 22.79 -21.61
N ASN A 510 -7.57 23.23 -20.95
CA ASN A 510 -7.41 23.22 -19.48
C ASN A 510 -8.43 24.04 -18.67
N ARG A 511 -9.48 23.35 -18.19
CA ARG A 511 -10.45 23.87 -17.20
C ARG A 511 -10.10 23.49 -15.75
N TYR A 512 -9.03 22.72 -15.53
CA TYR A 512 -8.77 22.02 -14.26
C TYR A 512 -7.48 22.49 -13.57
N GLN A 513 -7.20 21.93 -12.39
CA GLN A 513 -6.01 22.19 -11.59
C GLN A 513 -4.81 21.38 -12.10
N ILE A 514 -3.60 21.94 -11.96
CA ILE A 514 -2.35 21.23 -12.25
C ILE A 514 -1.93 20.48 -11.00
N ILE A 515 -1.77 19.15 -11.10
CA ILE A 515 -1.34 18.30 -9.99
C ILE A 515 0.04 17.73 -10.31
N LEU A 516 1.03 18.08 -9.50
CA LEU A 516 2.38 17.52 -9.55
C LEU A 516 2.52 16.42 -8.51
N TYR A 517 2.96 15.24 -8.92
CA TYR A 517 3.43 14.19 -8.04
C TYR A 517 4.95 14.10 -8.18
N THR A 518 5.68 14.35 -7.09
CA THR A 518 7.15 14.43 -7.07
C THR A 518 7.85 13.08 -6.92
N GLY A 519 7.09 11.98 -6.83
CA GLY A 519 7.67 10.65 -6.74
C GLY A 519 8.07 10.26 -5.31
N ILE A 520 9.05 9.36 -5.25
CA ILE A 520 9.84 9.10 -4.04
C ILE A 520 10.82 10.26 -3.92
N SER A 521 10.59 11.20 -3.01
CA SER A 521 11.42 12.40 -2.85
C SER A 521 11.36 12.94 -1.42
N HIS A 522 12.22 13.91 -1.09
CA HIS A 522 12.13 14.68 0.15
C HIS A 522 10.86 15.55 0.23
N ASN A 523 10.11 15.70 -0.87
CA ASN A 523 8.92 16.53 -0.88
C ASN A 523 7.78 15.85 -0.14
N ILE A 524 7.27 16.54 0.89
CA ILE A 524 6.19 16.02 1.74
C ILE A 524 5.16 17.14 1.93
N PRO A 525 3.92 17.01 1.43
CA PRO A 525 3.40 15.88 0.66
C PRO A 525 4.04 15.78 -0.73
N ASN A 526 4.14 14.57 -1.25
CA ASN A 526 4.66 14.31 -2.60
C ASN A 526 3.63 14.53 -3.71
N GLN A 527 2.42 14.98 -3.37
CA GLN A 527 1.40 15.42 -4.31
C GLN A 527 1.04 16.88 -4.02
N LEU A 528 1.30 17.75 -4.98
CA LEU A 528 1.13 19.19 -4.90
C LEU A 528 0.08 19.65 -5.89
N GLN A 529 -0.88 20.43 -5.42
CA GLN A 529 -1.76 21.21 -6.28
C GLN A 529 -1.06 22.54 -6.57
N LEU A 530 -0.71 22.79 -7.83
CA LEU A 530 0.07 23.97 -8.21
C LEU A 530 -0.87 25.13 -8.61
N PRO A 531 -0.88 26.25 -7.87
CA PRO A 531 -1.65 27.43 -8.25
C PRO A 531 -0.92 28.17 -9.40
N PRO A 532 -1.52 28.27 -10.59
CA PRO A 532 -0.83 28.86 -11.73
C PRO A 532 -0.98 30.38 -11.79
N ILE A 533 0.10 31.07 -12.17
CA ILE A 533 0.09 32.49 -12.52
C ILE A 533 -0.56 32.68 -13.90
N PRO A 534 -1.58 33.53 -14.06
CA PRO A 534 -2.20 33.81 -15.35
C PRO A 534 -1.23 34.44 -16.36
N PHE A 535 -1.27 34.01 -17.62
CA PHE A 535 -0.56 34.68 -18.72
C PHE A 535 -1.33 34.58 -20.05
N SER A 536 -0.78 35.18 -21.12
CA SER A 536 -1.28 35.05 -22.50
C SER A 536 -0.12 34.65 -23.41
N THR A 537 -0.36 33.75 -24.36
CA THR A 537 0.70 33.26 -25.25
C THR A 537 0.18 32.82 -26.61
N LYS A 538 1.06 32.87 -27.62
CA LYS A 538 0.88 32.21 -28.93
C LYS A 538 1.66 30.89 -29.04
N ASP A 539 2.50 30.61 -28.04
CA ASP A 539 3.32 29.40 -27.99
C ASP A 539 2.45 28.18 -27.73
N THR A 540 2.47 27.23 -28.66
CA THR A 540 1.75 25.96 -28.60
C THR A 540 2.68 24.75 -28.41
N THR A 541 3.95 24.99 -28.12
CA THR A 541 4.94 23.93 -27.96
C THR A 541 4.64 23.06 -26.75
N ASN A 542 4.74 21.75 -26.95
CA ASN A 542 4.59 20.74 -25.91
C ASN A 542 5.93 20.01 -25.75
N GLY A 543 6.33 19.77 -24.50
CA GLY A 543 7.57 19.03 -24.25
C GLY A 543 8.24 19.43 -22.95
N ILE A 544 9.46 18.91 -22.78
CA ILE A 544 10.36 19.21 -21.67
C ILE A 544 11.63 19.84 -22.24
N PHE A 545 12.05 20.96 -21.68
CA PHE A 545 13.15 21.77 -22.19
C PHE A 545 14.14 22.07 -21.08
N ASP A 546 15.43 22.08 -21.40
CA ASP A 546 16.47 22.60 -20.51
C ASP A 546 16.28 24.09 -20.26
N CYS A 547 16.48 24.52 -19.02
CA CYS A 547 16.46 25.92 -18.64
C CYS A 547 17.38 26.19 -17.46
N GLU A 548 17.74 27.45 -17.23
CA GLU A 548 18.51 27.83 -16.05
C GLU A 548 17.61 27.89 -14.82
N HIS A 549 18.07 27.40 -13.67
CA HIS A 549 17.35 27.57 -12.43
C HIS A 549 17.37 29.04 -12.00
N ASN A 550 16.30 29.51 -11.35
CA ASN A 550 16.29 30.84 -10.74
C ASN A 550 17.36 30.91 -9.64
N LYS A 551 18.24 31.92 -9.68
CA LYS A 551 19.13 32.24 -8.56
C LYS A 551 18.32 33.00 -7.52
N SER A 552 18.15 32.45 -6.32
CA SER A 552 17.45 33.17 -5.25
C SER A 552 18.17 34.48 -4.97
N ILE A 553 17.50 35.59 -5.22
CA ILE A 553 17.87 36.88 -4.64
C ILE A 553 17.32 36.83 -3.21
N ILE A 554 18.09 36.26 -2.29
CA ILE A 554 17.77 36.40 -0.86
C ILE A 554 17.92 37.88 -0.57
N SER A 555 16.80 38.57 -0.41
CA SER A 555 16.82 39.94 0.07
C SER A 555 17.34 39.91 1.50
N ASN A 556 18.48 40.55 1.78
CA ASN A 556 19.02 40.70 3.14
C ASN A 556 18.05 41.39 4.14
N LYS A 557 16.87 41.81 3.68
CA LYS A 557 15.83 42.47 4.47
C LYS A 557 14.77 41.53 5.03
N GLU A 558 14.71 40.28 4.57
CA GLU A 558 13.72 39.30 5.00
C GLU A 558 14.41 38.09 5.65
N LEU A 559 14.04 37.81 6.89
CA LEU A 559 14.46 36.61 7.62
C LEU A 559 13.21 35.77 7.89
N THR A 560 13.29 34.47 7.64
CA THR A 560 12.17 33.55 7.85
C THR A 560 12.69 32.33 8.62
N VAL A 561 11.90 31.85 9.58
CA VAL A 561 12.16 30.60 10.31
C VAL A 561 10.91 29.75 10.22
N ASP A 562 10.99 28.67 9.45
CA ASP A 562 9.96 27.65 9.27
C ASP A 562 9.98 26.63 10.42
N ASN A 563 8.90 25.86 10.59
CA ASN A 563 8.85 24.79 11.59
C ASN A 563 9.75 23.58 11.30
N GLU A 564 10.32 23.47 10.10
CA GLU A 564 11.34 22.47 9.77
C GLU A 564 12.77 22.97 9.99
N ASP A 565 12.97 24.27 10.27
CA ASP A 565 14.30 24.87 10.43
C ASP A 565 14.89 24.64 11.83
N GLU A 566 16.23 24.68 11.95
CA GLU A 566 16.94 24.54 13.23
C GLU A 566 16.56 25.61 14.27
N GLY A 567 16.08 26.77 13.81
CA GLY A 567 15.59 27.87 14.67
C GLY A 567 14.26 27.58 15.36
N PHE A 568 13.56 26.49 15.02
CA PHE A 568 12.28 26.11 15.59
C PHE A 568 12.40 25.08 16.73
N SER A 569 11.62 25.25 17.80
CA SER A 569 11.57 24.29 18.90
C SER A 569 10.20 24.24 19.59
N LEU A 570 9.85 23.06 20.10
CA LEU A 570 8.65 22.83 20.91
C LEU A 570 9.01 22.75 22.40
N ILE A 571 8.29 23.49 23.23
CA ILE A 571 8.45 23.49 24.69
C ILE A 571 7.23 22.81 25.30
N GLU A 572 7.44 21.60 25.82
CA GLU A 572 6.40 20.76 26.44
C GLU A 572 6.69 20.54 27.95
N PRO A 573 5.66 20.23 28.77
CA PRO A 573 5.82 19.90 30.18
C PRO A 573 6.78 18.72 30.44
N THR A 574 7.51 18.75 31.58
CA THR A 574 8.59 17.80 31.91
C THR A 574 8.17 16.33 31.87
N HIS A 575 6.96 15.99 32.34
CA HIS A 575 6.44 14.62 32.34
C HIS A 575 6.24 14.06 30.93
N GLU A 576 5.95 14.91 29.94
CA GLU A 576 5.79 14.48 28.55
C GLU A 576 7.12 14.29 27.84
N ARG A 577 8.16 15.06 28.20
CA ARG A 577 9.54 14.84 27.72
C ARG A 577 10.07 13.47 28.12
N ILE A 578 9.69 12.98 29.30
CA ILE A 578 10.07 11.64 29.77
C ILE A 578 9.31 10.58 28.97
N ASN A 579 8.00 10.76 28.78
CA ASN A 579 7.18 9.83 27.98
C ASN A 579 7.62 9.75 26.50
N SER A 580 8.10 10.84 25.90
CA SER A 580 8.58 10.84 24.51
C SER A 580 9.90 10.10 24.29
N LEU A 581 10.71 9.91 25.35
CA LEU A 581 11.91 9.05 25.31
C LEU A 581 11.56 7.55 25.23
N PHE A 582 10.37 7.16 25.69
CA PHE A 582 9.88 5.77 25.70
C PHE A 582 8.79 5.50 24.65
N GLN A 583 8.30 6.52 23.94
CA GLN A 583 7.28 6.38 22.90
C GLN A 583 7.93 6.24 21.51
N ASN A 584 7.35 5.38 20.67
CA ASN A 584 7.67 5.35 19.25
C ASN A 584 7.43 6.74 18.63
N LYS A 585 8.36 7.21 17.78
CA LYS A 585 8.26 8.49 17.05
C LYS A 585 6.93 8.66 16.29
N SER A 586 6.22 7.56 15.99
CA SER A 586 4.87 7.52 15.38
C SER A 586 3.78 8.24 16.17
N THR A 587 3.93 8.42 17.48
CA THR A 587 2.87 8.99 18.33
C THR A 587 2.67 10.50 18.20
N ARG A 588 3.49 11.21 17.41
CA ARG A 588 3.32 12.64 17.06
C ARG A 588 2.76 12.86 15.65
N TYR A 589 2.48 11.78 14.92
CA TYR A 589 1.90 11.83 13.58
C TYR A 589 0.44 11.38 13.65
N ASN A 590 -0.44 12.17 13.06
CA ASN A 590 -1.83 11.77 12.87
C ASN A 590 -2.20 12.09 11.43
N ASP A 591 -2.75 11.11 10.71
CA ASP A 591 -3.23 11.31 9.34
C ASP A 591 -4.50 12.18 9.31
N ARG A 592 -5.13 12.40 10.47
CA ARG A 592 -6.33 13.21 10.64
C ARG A 592 -6.27 14.05 11.92
N ALA A 593 -6.90 15.22 11.90
CA ALA A 593 -6.81 16.19 13.00
C ALA A 593 -7.66 15.84 14.25
N TYR A 594 -7.53 14.64 14.83
CA TYR A 594 -8.30 14.22 16.01
C TYR A 594 -7.48 14.33 17.31
N ASN A 595 -8.10 14.85 18.37
CA ASN A 595 -7.61 14.78 19.76
C ASN A 595 -6.12 15.15 19.94
N ALA A 596 -5.68 16.25 19.31
CA ALA A 596 -4.31 16.77 19.43
C ALA A 596 -4.09 17.48 20.78
N ASN A 597 -4.11 16.72 21.87
CA ASN A 597 -3.85 17.22 23.23
C ASN A 597 -2.37 17.59 23.45
N LYS A 598 -1.48 17.18 22.55
CA LYS A 598 -0.06 17.54 22.46
C LYS A 598 0.25 18.07 21.06
N TRP A 599 1.41 18.72 20.89
CA TRP A 599 1.86 19.15 19.57
C TRP A 599 1.96 17.95 18.62
N THR A 600 1.21 18.03 17.53
CA THR A 600 1.06 16.95 16.55
C THR A 600 1.41 17.50 15.17
N LYS A 601 2.17 16.75 14.39
CA LYS A 601 2.60 17.18 13.05
C LYS A 601 1.57 16.80 12.01
N LEU A 602 1.27 17.71 11.08
CA LEU A 602 0.35 17.51 9.96
C LEU A 602 0.98 18.02 8.66
N TYR A 603 0.68 17.37 7.54
CA TYR A 603 1.23 17.72 6.23
C TYR A 603 0.11 18.08 5.26
N SER A 604 0.34 19.09 4.42
CA SER A 604 -0.60 19.51 3.38
C SER A 604 0.07 20.46 2.40
N PHE A 605 -0.37 20.48 1.15
CA PHE A 605 0.19 21.37 0.13
C PHE A 605 -0.07 22.87 0.40
N ILE A 606 -0.98 23.20 1.33
CA ILE A 606 -1.33 24.58 1.70
C ILE A 606 -0.41 25.20 2.76
N TYR A 607 0.44 24.40 3.42
CA TYR A 607 1.37 24.87 4.44
C TYR A 607 2.62 25.50 3.81
N TYR A 608 3.30 26.33 4.60
CA TYR A 608 4.54 26.96 4.15
C TYR A 608 5.65 25.91 3.98
N GLY A 609 6.71 26.28 3.26
CA GLY A 609 7.84 25.40 2.96
C GLY A 609 7.93 25.03 1.47
N ASP A 610 9.15 24.87 0.98
CA ASP A 610 9.43 24.55 -0.43
C ASP A 610 9.48 23.04 -0.69
N VAL A 611 10.10 22.30 0.24
CA VAL A 611 10.32 20.86 0.14
C VAL A 611 9.34 20.11 1.05
N VAL A 612 9.40 20.39 2.35
CA VAL A 612 8.46 19.84 3.34
C VAL A 612 7.46 20.92 3.71
N LYS A 613 6.17 20.62 3.53
CA LYS A 613 5.04 21.48 3.86
C LYS A 613 4.26 20.87 5.01
N SER A 614 4.57 21.33 6.21
CA SER A 614 3.99 20.78 7.43
C SER A 614 3.67 21.88 8.44
N VAL A 615 2.88 21.52 9.45
CA VAL A 615 2.65 22.36 10.63
C VAL A 615 2.66 21.51 11.89
N PHE A 616 2.90 22.15 13.02
CA PHE A 616 2.52 21.61 14.32
C PHE A 616 1.20 22.22 14.77
N TYR A 617 0.25 21.39 15.15
CA TYR A 617 -1.03 21.85 15.68
C TYR A 617 -1.39 21.16 17.00
N LYS A 618 -2.25 21.83 17.76
CA LYS A 618 -2.73 21.37 19.07
C LYS A 618 -4.08 22.00 19.41
N ILE A 619 -4.91 21.29 20.17
CA ILE A 619 -6.14 21.85 20.75
C ILE A 619 -5.78 22.86 21.85
N GLY A 620 -6.44 24.01 21.85
CA GLY A 620 -6.28 25.08 22.82
C GLY A 620 -6.30 24.60 24.27
N GLY A 621 -5.33 25.09 25.04
CA GLY A 621 -5.08 24.70 26.41
C GLY A 621 -4.90 25.89 27.34
N LYS A 622 -4.13 25.68 28.40
CA LYS A 622 -3.94 26.67 29.49
C LYS A 622 -2.63 27.45 29.40
N GLY A 623 -1.79 27.19 28.38
CA GLY A 623 -0.51 27.86 28.18
C GLY A 623 0.73 27.08 28.62
N ASN A 624 0.59 25.77 28.81
CA ASN A 624 1.66 24.87 29.24
C ASN A 624 2.54 24.38 28.07
N TYR A 625 2.07 24.57 26.84
CA TYR A 625 2.78 24.17 25.63
C TYR A 625 3.14 25.41 24.84
N LYS A 626 4.35 25.43 24.29
CA LYS A 626 4.81 26.55 23.47
C LYS A 626 5.52 26.07 22.21
N ALA A 627 5.45 26.87 21.17
CA ALA A 627 6.25 26.74 19.95
C ALA A 627 7.11 28.01 19.83
N ARG A 628 8.42 27.87 19.66
CA ARG A 628 9.38 28.97 19.68
C ARG A 628 10.20 28.98 18.40
N TRP A 629 10.24 30.13 17.73
CA TRP A 629 11.11 30.41 16.59
C TRP A 629 12.19 31.40 17.04
N GLU A 630 13.46 31.06 16.82
CA GLU A 630 14.63 31.86 17.16
C GLU A 630 15.45 32.18 15.91
N THR A 631 15.89 33.43 15.78
CA THR A 631 16.81 33.86 14.73
C THR A 631 17.80 34.91 15.26
N THR A 632 18.80 35.25 14.46
CA THR A 632 19.80 36.28 14.78
C THR A 632 19.66 37.46 13.84
N ILE A 633 19.37 38.64 14.39
CA ILE A 633 19.38 39.90 13.66
C ILE A 633 20.84 40.32 13.47
N THR A 634 21.27 40.48 12.23
CA THR A 634 22.62 40.94 11.87
C THR A 634 22.67 42.46 11.78
N GLU A 635 21.69 43.07 11.12
CA GLU A 635 21.59 44.52 10.96
C GLU A 635 20.55 45.14 11.91
N PRO A 636 20.92 46.08 12.78
CA PRO A 636 19.95 46.81 13.60
C PRO A 636 18.93 47.58 12.73
N GLY A 637 17.70 47.73 13.23
CA GLY A 637 16.65 48.53 12.59
C GLY A 637 15.26 48.28 13.15
N GLU A 638 14.25 48.88 12.50
CA GLU A 638 12.85 48.53 12.75
C GLU A 638 12.47 47.30 11.94
N TYR A 639 11.95 46.29 12.62
CA TYR A 639 11.49 45.05 12.02
C TYR A 639 9.99 44.90 12.24
N GLU A 640 9.25 44.64 11.16
CA GLU A 640 7.88 44.18 11.25
C GLU A 640 7.87 42.65 11.25
N ILE A 641 7.25 42.06 12.28
CA ILE A 641 7.24 40.61 12.48
C ILE A 641 5.89 40.07 12.03
N PHE A 642 5.89 39.02 11.22
CA PHE A 642 4.71 38.37 10.69
C PHE A 642 4.66 36.89 11.09
N VAL A 643 3.44 36.39 11.27
CA VAL A 643 3.15 34.96 11.37
C VAL A 643 2.29 34.52 10.20
N TYR A 644 2.61 33.37 9.62
CA TYR A 644 1.74 32.74 8.64
C TYR A 644 0.75 31.81 9.36
N LEU A 645 -0.53 32.00 9.09
CA LEU A 645 -1.57 31.15 9.66
C LEU A 645 -2.28 30.39 8.54
N PRO A 646 -2.06 29.07 8.44
CA PRO A 646 -2.81 28.24 7.52
C PRO A 646 -4.08 27.66 8.16
N ARG A 647 -5.01 27.23 7.31
CA ARG A 647 -6.20 26.51 7.76
C ARG A 647 -5.85 25.06 8.12
N VAL A 648 -6.24 24.61 9.30
CA VAL A 648 -6.33 23.18 9.63
C VAL A 648 -7.77 22.73 9.41
N GLU A 649 -8.01 21.91 8.39
CA GLU A 649 -9.33 21.38 8.09
C GLU A 649 -9.63 20.13 8.93
N ASN A 650 -10.76 20.12 9.64
CA ASN A 650 -11.36 18.92 10.21
C ASN A 650 -12.86 18.91 9.89
N LEU A 651 -13.29 17.96 9.07
CA LEU A 651 -14.68 17.82 8.61
C LEU A 651 -15.61 17.17 9.63
N GLN A 652 -15.11 16.59 10.73
CA GLN A 652 -15.92 15.78 11.65
C GLN A 652 -16.17 16.41 13.03
N ASN A 653 -15.33 17.32 13.54
CA ASN A 653 -15.36 17.71 14.96
C ASN A 653 -15.80 19.15 15.32
N ASN A 654 -16.33 19.97 14.39
CA ASN A 654 -16.68 21.39 14.67
C ASN A 654 -15.55 22.19 15.37
N LEU A 655 -14.29 21.80 15.16
CA LEU A 655 -13.10 22.51 15.66
C LEU A 655 -12.72 23.60 14.67
N TYR A 656 -12.25 24.73 15.18
CA TYR A 656 -11.97 25.91 14.36
C TYR A 656 -10.57 26.48 14.63
N SER A 657 -9.88 26.89 13.58
CA SER A 657 -8.61 27.63 13.71
C SER A 657 -8.85 29.16 13.77
N TYR A 658 -10.01 29.61 13.26
CA TYR A 658 -10.44 31.01 13.17
C TYR A 658 -11.92 31.14 13.54
N GLY A 659 -12.39 32.36 13.79
CA GLY A 659 -13.78 32.63 14.18
C GLY A 659 -14.09 32.21 15.62
N ASN A 660 -15.35 32.34 16.04
CA ASN A 660 -15.84 31.92 17.37
C ASN A 660 -15.00 32.43 18.56
N GLY A 661 -14.42 33.63 18.46
CA GLY A 661 -13.58 34.21 19.52
C GLY A 661 -12.16 33.63 19.61
N ALA A 662 -11.67 32.97 18.56
CA ALA A 662 -10.30 32.46 18.47
C ALA A 662 -9.26 33.58 18.70
N LYS A 663 -8.29 33.31 19.57
CA LYS A 663 -7.15 34.20 19.86
C LYS A 663 -5.87 33.40 19.95
N GLN A 664 -4.75 33.96 19.51
CA GLN A 664 -3.44 33.36 19.69
C GLN A 664 -2.51 34.31 20.44
N HIS A 665 -1.78 33.77 21.40
CA HIS A 665 -0.92 34.53 22.31
C HIS A 665 0.54 34.34 21.90
N TYR A 666 1.18 35.43 21.47
CA TYR A 666 2.57 35.48 21.06
C TYR A 666 3.39 36.27 22.07
N LEU A 667 4.61 35.81 22.33
CA LEU A 667 5.62 36.51 23.12
C LEU A 667 6.84 36.78 22.25
N ILE A 668 7.16 38.04 22.02
CA ILE A 668 8.37 38.47 21.32
C ILE A 668 9.43 38.76 22.37
N GLU A 669 10.56 38.05 22.31
CA GLU A 669 11.68 38.18 23.22
C GLU A 669 12.90 38.72 22.46
N TYR A 670 13.47 39.80 22.97
CA TYR A 670 14.75 40.33 22.51
C TYR A 670 15.52 40.86 23.72
N LYS A 671 16.75 40.35 23.93
CA LYS A 671 17.54 40.58 25.15
C LYS A 671 16.75 40.21 26.42
N LYS A 672 16.50 41.19 27.30
CA LYS A 672 15.72 41.05 28.55
C LYS A 672 14.31 41.64 28.44
N GLU A 673 13.93 42.09 27.25
CA GLU A 673 12.60 42.66 26.99
C GLU A 673 11.68 41.60 26.38
N THR A 674 10.45 41.58 26.85
CA THR A 674 9.41 40.65 26.47
C THR A 674 8.13 41.42 26.15
N HIS A 675 7.61 41.25 24.95
CA HIS A 675 6.37 41.91 24.49
C HIS A 675 5.31 40.86 24.18
N GLU A 676 4.16 40.92 24.87
CA GLU A 676 3.02 40.06 24.57
C GLU A 676 2.15 40.68 23.47
N VAL A 677 1.81 39.89 22.46
CA VAL A 677 0.91 40.24 21.37
C VAL A 677 -0.22 39.22 21.33
N ILE A 678 -1.46 39.70 21.37
CA ILE A 678 -2.65 38.86 21.24
C ILE A 678 -3.24 39.10 19.86
N LEU A 679 -3.15 38.09 19.00
CA LEU A 679 -3.74 38.13 17.67
C LEU A 679 -5.20 37.68 17.77
N ASP A 680 -6.12 38.59 17.45
CA ASP A 680 -7.56 38.32 17.43
C ASP A 680 -7.96 37.72 16.07
N LEU A 681 -8.34 36.44 16.08
CA LEU A 681 -8.74 35.68 14.90
C LEU A 681 -10.27 35.50 14.82
N SER A 682 -11.05 36.30 15.56
CA SER A 682 -12.52 36.19 15.62
C SER A 682 -13.24 36.65 14.35
N LYS A 683 -12.60 37.50 13.54
CA LYS A 683 -13.14 37.98 12.25
C LYS A 683 -12.89 36.95 11.14
N PRO A 684 -13.74 36.90 10.10
CA PRO A 684 -13.48 36.06 8.93
C PRO A 684 -12.28 36.63 8.18
N TYR A 685 -11.10 36.03 8.37
CA TYR A 685 -9.91 36.28 7.57
C TYR A 685 -9.88 35.33 6.38
N SER A 686 -9.21 35.75 5.30
CA SER A 686 -8.83 34.81 4.24
C SER A 686 -7.85 33.79 4.79
N PHE A 687 -8.01 32.54 4.38
CA PHE A 687 -7.11 31.46 4.80
C PHE A 687 -5.74 31.63 4.12
N ASN A 688 -4.68 31.16 4.77
CA ASN A 688 -3.32 31.08 4.22
C ASN A 688 -2.71 32.48 3.98
N GLU A 689 -2.71 33.33 5.01
CA GLU A 689 -2.21 34.70 4.94
C GLU A 689 -1.18 35.01 6.04
N TRP A 690 -0.42 36.08 5.80
CA TRP A 690 0.52 36.65 6.76
C TRP A 690 -0.17 37.68 7.64
N PHE A 691 0.02 37.56 8.96
CA PHE A 691 -0.53 38.47 9.96
C PHE A 691 0.62 39.19 10.67
N SER A 692 0.55 40.52 10.72
CA SER A 692 1.53 41.33 11.46
C SER A 692 1.32 41.16 12.97
N LEU A 693 2.39 40.83 13.69
CA LEU A 693 2.46 40.84 15.15
C LEU A 693 2.87 42.23 15.67
N GLY A 694 3.24 43.15 14.78
CA GLY A 694 3.67 44.51 15.11
C GLY A 694 5.10 44.82 14.65
N THR A 695 5.49 46.07 14.87
CA THR A 695 6.81 46.59 14.56
C THR A 695 7.63 46.74 15.84
N PHE A 696 8.88 46.26 15.81
CA PHE A 696 9.79 46.24 16.94
C PHE A 696 11.16 46.78 16.52
N THR A 697 11.77 47.61 17.37
CA THR A 697 13.15 48.07 17.15
C THR A 697 14.12 47.00 17.66
N LEU A 698 14.77 46.29 16.73
CA LEU A 698 15.70 45.20 17.06
C LEU A 698 17.14 45.64 16.75
N GLY A 699 18.05 45.36 17.66
CA GLY A 699 19.49 45.51 17.42
C GLY A 699 20.14 44.16 17.04
N SER A 700 21.45 44.18 16.77
CA SER A 700 22.17 42.95 16.45
C SER A 700 22.14 41.98 17.64
N GLY A 701 21.74 40.73 17.38
CA GLY A 701 21.64 39.68 18.40
C GLY A 701 20.47 38.73 18.19
N LYS A 702 20.30 37.80 19.13
CA LYS A 702 19.22 36.81 19.08
C LYS A 702 17.87 37.44 19.42
N THR A 703 16.86 37.08 18.66
CA THR A 703 15.45 37.39 18.91
C THR A 703 14.62 36.12 18.77
N SER A 704 13.52 36.02 19.50
CA SER A 704 12.60 34.90 19.35
C SER A 704 11.15 35.31 19.45
N VAL A 705 10.30 34.54 18.78
CA VAL A 705 8.84 34.60 18.91
C VAL A 705 8.37 33.29 19.50
N THR A 706 7.53 33.34 20.53
CA THR A 706 6.98 32.15 21.18
C THR A 706 5.46 32.19 21.14
N LEU A 707 4.85 31.21 20.47
CA LEU A 707 3.41 30.96 20.49
C LEU A 707 3.05 30.11 21.71
N ASN A 708 2.05 30.53 22.46
CA ASN A 708 1.51 29.84 23.62
C ASN A 708 0.20 29.12 23.27
N ASP A 709 -0.02 27.90 23.80
CA ASP A 709 -1.22 27.11 23.51
C ASP A 709 -2.52 27.62 24.17
N LYS A 710 -2.50 28.75 24.89
CA LYS A 710 -3.69 29.36 25.50
C LYS A 710 -4.74 29.66 24.42
N GLY A 711 -5.91 29.03 24.55
CA GLY A 711 -7.00 29.16 23.59
C GLY A 711 -8.26 28.42 24.03
N GLY A 712 -9.34 28.53 23.25
CA GLY A 712 -10.60 27.86 23.54
C GLY A 712 -10.50 26.32 23.39
N PRO A 713 -11.34 25.53 24.10
CA PRO A 713 -11.31 24.06 24.03
C PRO A 713 -11.72 23.49 22.66
N LYS A 714 -12.28 24.33 21.78
CA LYS A 714 -12.64 24.00 20.39
C LYS A 714 -11.75 24.67 19.35
N GLN A 715 -10.70 25.35 19.80
CA GLN A 715 -9.77 26.09 18.96
C GLN A 715 -8.55 25.23 18.64
N PHE A 716 -8.07 25.28 17.40
CA PHE A 716 -6.71 24.82 17.06
C PHE A 716 -5.70 25.97 17.18
N ILE A 717 -4.59 25.66 17.85
CA ILE A 717 -3.38 26.47 17.86
C ILE A 717 -2.43 25.83 16.84
N VAL A 718 -1.90 26.64 15.92
CA VAL A 718 -1.12 26.18 14.77
C VAL A 718 0.20 26.93 14.73
N ALA A 719 1.29 26.19 14.58
CA ALA A 719 2.65 26.66 14.47
C ALA A 719 3.20 26.21 13.10
N ASP A 720 3.52 27.19 12.26
CA ASP A 720 4.08 27.03 10.92
C ASP A 720 5.37 27.88 10.85
N VAL A 721 5.30 29.10 10.29
CA VAL A 721 6.47 29.95 10.03
C VAL A 721 6.33 31.36 10.63
N ILE A 722 7.46 31.95 11.05
CA ILE A 722 7.60 33.37 11.43
C ILE A 722 8.55 34.07 10.46
N LYS A 723 8.21 35.32 10.12
CA LYS A 723 8.99 36.19 9.23
C LYS A 723 9.29 37.54 9.88
N TRP A 724 10.52 38.03 9.74
CA TRP A 724 10.96 39.35 10.16
C TRP A 724 11.36 40.16 8.92
N ILE A 725 10.71 41.30 8.70
CA ILE A 725 10.99 42.19 7.58
C ILE A 725 11.57 43.50 8.11
N LYS A 726 12.80 43.83 7.70
CA LYS A 726 13.41 45.13 8.01
C LYS A 726 12.67 46.22 7.22
N ARG A 727 12.07 47.18 7.94
CA ARG A 727 11.42 48.35 7.34
C ARG A 727 12.48 49.29 6.76
N LYS A 728 12.11 50.00 5.70
CA LYS A 728 13.02 50.92 5.00
C LYS A 728 13.31 52.16 5.82
#